data_AF-A0A926W6C6-F1
#
_entry.id   AF-A0A926W6C6-F1
#
_cell.length_a   1.000
_cell.length_b   1.000
_cell.length_c   1.000
_cell.angle_alpha   90.00
_cell.angle_beta   90.00
_cell.angle_gamma   90.00
#
_symmetry.space_group_name_H-M   'P 1'
#
loop_
_entity.id
_entity.type
_entity.pdbx_description
1 polymer ?
#
loop_
_entity_poly.entity_id
_entity_poly.type
_entity_poly.pdbx_seq_one_letter_code
_entity_poly.pdbx_strand_id
1 'polypeptide(L)'
;MTEIKSRDNVTLKKLGDLDPATVAADNDLLLIEQGGVGRRVSVAALKDGLVTTATDQTVQGAKTFNGTVKFTNTSQAIEVDTAAGTAGRVDFESAGSLRWSFRKSADAETGSNSGGNLALNRYADNGALMSTPLTVNRATGTITVNNGFVSNGTISVSSTLTAQKINSVHTGTASGDHTVAAIQNATVGDNIAALNASSSNTKFSAAQITGMEEGHGSLKISHVKPAAADGNASALSIDLKGTGTAAKGIFMDATQGGTTGALLDLRNDGIARLRLTATGALVLADDFSAADARLTVRLSNDTEAGLAIRANSATGANLMEFRRASDGAVRTRVDSQGQLVTQQNAYFTGPGLQVGSTSAAYGGGSGGMIGINNATTLPTTNPAGGCVVYAEGGELRTRSSAGVVNTVGDARRIQGVAVHTTTPTNGQVLVYSSANLRYEPSTNISTLPNSTFVNLLRLSRRVGAVETRFDDIVTRAGAAFEEIQMAGNGAVRAYWVRLLGDSIGNVGSGAGFAAAWTQQLFEHLWALRAVGVPLVIQTSAGANTTYGASAAADFTANRRIVLPNYAGRTIIGTGANSGLTTRSLNQTGGAETHLLLTAEMPSHNHGVTDPGHTHVAAAANTEGVGGLLLANVNTGSGSQSLFQGGTNAGVPVASSITGITTNNNGSGTAHNNMSPWAALQYQIFAGFVEV
;
A
#
# COMPACT_ATOMS: atom_id res chain seq x y z
N MET A 1 17.70 123.08 58.80
CA MET A 1 16.78 123.40 59.92
C MET A 1 15.58 124.10 59.32
N THR A 2 14.49 123.38 59.12
CA THR A 2 13.15 123.92 58.81
C THR A 2 12.19 123.05 59.60
N GLU A 3 11.75 123.54 60.76
CA GLU A 3 10.91 122.82 61.71
C GLU A 3 9.47 122.78 61.16
N ILE A 4 9.01 121.62 60.70
CA ILE A 4 7.62 121.43 60.27
C ILE A 4 6.78 121.20 61.52
N LYS A 5 6.13 122.25 62.03
CA LYS A 5 5.13 122.13 63.10
C LYS A 5 3.83 121.56 62.52
N SER A 6 3.42 120.40 63.01
CA SER A 6 2.15 119.75 62.71
C SER A 6 1.05 120.27 63.63
N ARG A 7 -0.17 120.42 63.11
CA ARG A 7 -1.29 121.20 63.69
C ARG A 7 -1.98 120.58 64.90
N ASP A 8 -1.52 119.42 65.35
CA ASP A 8 -1.95 118.75 66.57
C ASP A 8 -0.68 118.42 67.37
N ASN A 9 -0.69 118.69 68.69
CA ASN A 9 0.38 118.61 69.70
C ASN A 9 1.15 117.26 69.76
N VAL A 10 1.68 116.78 68.64
CA VAL A 10 2.41 115.53 68.51
C VAL A 10 3.85 115.86 68.18
N THR A 11 4.77 115.48 69.06
CA THR A 11 6.20 115.78 68.93
C THR A 11 6.81 114.81 67.92
N LEU A 12 7.21 115.31 66.75
CA LEU A 12 7.86 114.50 65.72
C LEU A 12 9.36 114.40 66.05
N LYS A 13 9.82 113.22 66.48
CA LYS A 13 11.25 112.96 66.76
C LYS A 13 11.90 112.21 65.61
N LYS A 14 13.16 112.54 65.30
CA LYS A 14 14.00 111.77 64.37
C LYS A 14 14.51 110.52 65.09
N LEU A 15 14.64 109.42 64.35
CA LEU A 15 14.95 108.08 64.88
C LEU A 15 16.23 108.03 65.75
N GLY A 16 17.20 108.92 65.53
CA GLY A 16 18.45 108.98 66.29
C GLY A 16 18.39 109.71 67.65
N ASP A 17 17.30 110.42 67.95
CA ASP A 17 17.19 111.29 69.15
C ASP A 17 16.30 110.67 70.25
N LEU A 18 16.01 109.37 70.16
CA LEU A 18 15.11 108.68 71.08
C LEU A 18 15.88 107.80 72.07
N ASP A 19 15.78 108.14 73.36
CA ASP A 19 16.19 107.30 74.48
C ASP A 19 15.18 106.14 74.67
N PRO A 20 15.61 104.87 74.55
CA PRO A 20 14.73 103.71 74.69
C PRO A 20 13.98 103.65 76.04
N ALA A 21 14.51 104.30 77.09
CA ALA A 21 13.98 104.19 78.45
C ALA A 21 12.78 105.12 78.75
N THR A 22 12.45 106.09 77.88
CA THR A 22 11.43 107.13 78.17
C THR A 22 10.14 107.06 77.34
N VAL A 23 9.95 106.04 76.52
CA VAL A 23 8.81 105.96 75.58
C VAL A 23 7.58 105.33 76.24
N ALA A 24 6.77 106.14 76.92
CA ALA A 24 5.60 105.69 77.68
C ALA A 24 4.22 106.17 77.19
N ALA A 25 4.08 106.73 75.97
CA ALA A 25 2.76 107.09 75.44
C ALA A 25 2.55 106.60 73.99
N ASP A 26 1.47 105.86 73.75
CA ASP A 26 1.12 105.27 72.45
C ASP A 26 0.76 106.31 71.35
N ASN A 27 0.71 107.60 71.70
CA ASN A 27 0.29 108.71 70.83
C ASN A 27 1.43 109.44 70.09
N ASP A 28 2.70 109.07 70.28
CA ASP A 28 3.81 109.71 69.57
C ASP A 28 3.88 109.25 68.09
N LEU A 29 4.21 110.17 67.17
CA LEU A 29 4.40 109.92 65.74
C LEU A 29 5.89 110.03 65.39
N LEU A 30 6.44 108.96 64.81
CA LEU A 30 7.82 108.87 64.35
C LEU A 30 7.86 109.14 62.84
N LEU A 31 8.79 109.99 62.39
CA LEU A 31 9.05 110.19 60.96
C LEU A 31 10.15 109.22 60.49
N ILE A 32 9.83 108.39 59.51
CA ILE A 32 10.84 107.59 58.80
C ILE A 32 11.05 108.23 57.43
N GLU A 33 12.28 108.68 57.16
CA GLU A 33 12.68 109.13 55.82
C GLU A 33 13.08 107.89 55.00
N GLN A 34 12.27 107.53 54.00
CA GLN A 34 12.64 106.56 52.97
C GLN A 34 12.64 107.28 51.61
N GLY A 35 13.78 107.28 50.92
CA GLY A 35 13.87 107.84 49.57
C GLY A 35 13.49 109.32 49.41
N GLY A 36 13.62 110.14 50.46
CA GLY A 36 13.29 111.57 50.43
C GLY A 36 11.82 111.92 50.68
N VAL A 37 10.95 110.96 50.98
CA VAL A 37 9.55 111.20 51.38
C VAL A 37 9.37 110.80 52.85
N GLY A 38 9.03 111.77 53.71
CA GLY A 38 8.79 111.52 55.13
C GLY A 38 7.44 110.85 55.36
N ARG A 39 7.45 109.62 55.91
CA ARG A 39 6.22 108.90 56.29
C ARG A 39 6.03 108.95 57.82
N ARG A 40 4.85 109.37 58.28
CA ARG A 40 4.48 109.39 59.71
C ARG A 40 3.98 108.00 60.13
N VAL A 41 4.55 107.41 61.16
CA VAL A 41 4.14 106.11 61.72
C VAL A 41 3.98 106.28 63.24
N SER A 42 2.85 105.84 63.82
CA SER A 42 2.66 105.95 65.27
C SER A 42 3.57 104.99 66.04
N VAL A 43 3.98 105.36 67.25
CA VAL A 43 4.79 104.51 68.13
C VAL A 43 4.04 103.22 68.49
N ALA A 44 2.71 103.26 68.57
CA ALA A 44 1.86 102.07 68.67
C ALA A 44 2.02 101.12 67.47
N ALA A 45 2.09 101.66 66.25
CA ALA A 45 2.33 100.86 65.04
C ALA A 45 3.77 100.33 64.95
N LEU A 46 4.75 100.92 65.65
CA LEU A 46 6.12 100.40 65.80
C LEU A 46 6.25 99.32 66.88
N LYS A 47 5.35 99.31 67.88
CA LYS A 47 5.29 98.26 68.91
C LYS A 47 4.65 96.96 68.40
N ASP A 48 3.79 97.02 67.39
CA ASP A 48 3.03 95.87 66.89
C ASP A 48 3.25 95.56 65.39
N GLY A 49 3.92 96.44 64.63
CA GLY A 49 4.07 96.32 63.17
C GLY A 49 5.51 96.43 62.68
N LEU A 50 5.98 95.36 62.02
CA LEU A 50 7.28 95.28 61.36
C LEU A 50 7.39 96.32 60.22
N VAL A 51 7.90 97.52 60.51
CA VAL A 51 8.23 98.55 59.51
C VAL A 51 9.72 98.86 59.63
N THR A 52 10.55 98.22 58.81
CA THR A 52 12.00 98.37 58.89
C THR A 52 12.68 98.31 57.52
N THR A 53 13.81 99.03 57.42
CA THR A 53 14.70 99.15 56.25
C THR A 53 15.90 98.20 56.31
N ALA A 54 16.00 97.36 57.34
CA ALA A 54 17.16 96.50 57.56
C ALA A 54 17.02 95.16 56.81
N THR A 55 18.14 94.65 56.31
CA THR A 55 18.23 93.41 55.53
C THR A 55 17.82 92.17 56.34
N ASP A 56 17.99 92.20 57.66
CA ASP A 56 17.61 91.12 58.57
C ASP A 56 16.64 91.62 59.65
N GLN A 57 15.57 90.87 59.88
CA GLN A 57 14.53 91.18 60.87
C GLN A 57 14.40 90.04 61.87
N THR A 58 14.65 90.33 63.15
CA THR A 58 14.42 89.39 64.25
C THR A 58 13.11 89.73 64.95
N VAL A 59 12.16 88.81 64.96
CA VAL A 59 10.90 88.94 65.68
C VAL A 59 10.86 87.90 66.79
N GLN A 60 10.81 88.33 68.06
CA GLN A 60 10.87 87.44 69.22
C GLN A 60 9.48 87.17 69.83
N GLY A 61 9.29 85.98 70.38
CA GLY A 61 8.03 85.53 70.98
C GLY A 61 6.94 85.20 69.96
N ALA A 62 5.78 84.72 70.44
CA ALA A 62 4.64 84.41 69.57
C ALA A 62 4.14 85.66 68.84
N LYS A 63 3.77 85.51 67.56
CA LYS A 63 3.22 86.57 66.71
C LYS A 63 2.12 86.01 65.81
N THR A 64 1.12 86.83 65.54
CA THR A 64 0.02 86.52 64.63
C THR A 64 0.02 87.55 63.52
N PHE A 65 0.07 87.09 62.27
CA PHE A 65 -0.07 87.94 61.09
C PHE A 65 -1.49 87.78 60.53
N ASN A 66 -2.30 88.85 60.60
CA ASN A 66 -3.67 88.86 60.07
C ASN A 66 -3.66 89.13 58.55
N GLY A 67 -3.24 88.14 57.77
CA GLY A 67 -3.16 88.24 56.32
C GLY A 67 -2.05 87.37 55.72
N THR A 68 -1.65 87.70 54.49
CA THR A 68 -0.63 86.94 53.77
C THR A 68 0.78 87.37 54.19
N VAL A 69 1.62 86.40 54.55
CA VAL A 69 3.07 86.58 54.64
C VAL A 69 3.67 86.30 53.26
N LYS A 70 4.32 87.30 52.64
CA LYS A 70 4.90 87.22 51.29
C LYS A 70 6.40 87.52 51.33
N PHE A 71 7.21 86.62 50.76
CA PHE A 71 8.65 86.80 50.56
C PHE A 71 8.92 87.20 49.10
N THR A 72 9.90 88.09 48.85
CA THR A 72 10.17 88.64 47.49
C THR A 72 11.65 88.65 47.06
N ASN A 73 12.56 88.07 47.84
CA ASN A 73 13.98 87.96 47.48
C ASN A 73 14.25 86.73 46.58
N THR A 74 15.49 86.55 46.11
CA THR A 74 15.90 85.53 45.13
C THR A 74 16.06 84.12 45.69
N SER A 75 16.21 83.96 47.01
CA SER A 75 16.27 82.68 47.71
C SER A 75 15.42 82.77 48.97
N GLN A 76 14.31 82.04 49.00
CA GLN A 76 13.29 82.12 50.04
C GLN A 76 13.24 80.79 50.79
N ALA A 77 13.36 80.84 52.12
CA ALA A 77 13.24 79.68 52.99
C ALA A 77 12.41 80.03 54.23
N ILE A 78 11.69 79.04 54.74
CA ILE A 78 11.14 79.06 56.09
C ILE A 78 11.97 78.05 56.87
N GLU A 79 12.82 78.54 57.76
CA GLU A 79 13.69 77.72 58.60
C GLU A 79 13.05 77.55 59.97
N VAL A 80 12.93 76.29 60.41
CA VAL A 80 12.44 75.93 61.74
C VAL A 80 13.60 75.31 62.50
N ASP A 81 14.33 76.14 63.24
CA ASP A 81 15.41 75.69 64.12
C ASP A 81 14.87 75.39 65.53
N THR A 82 15.25 74.25 66.08
CA THR A 82 14.81 73.77 67.39
C THR A 82 15.98 73.07 68.08
N ALA A 83 16.10 73.23 69.40
CA ALA A 83 17.08 72.48 70.19
C ALA A 83 16.95 70.96 69.99
N ALA A 84 18.06 70.23 70.16
CA ALA A 84 18.07 68.77 70.09
C ALA A 84 17.01 68.16 71.04
N GLY A 85 16.30 67.11 70.61
CA GLY A 85 15.19 66.52 71.37
C GLY A 85 13.89 67.34 71.33
N THR A 86 13.82 68.42 70.54
CA THR A 86 12.60 69.21 70.33
C THR A 86 12.06 68.99 68.93
N ALA A 87 10.72 68.93 68.80
CA ALA A 87 10.05 68.84 67.51
C ALA A 87 9.95 70.22 66.84
N GLY A 88 10.38 70.32 65.58
CA GLY A 88 10.09 71.46 64.71
C GLY A 88 8.90 71.13 63.82
N ARG A 89 7.97 72.08 63.63
CA ARG A 89 6.74 71.83 62.86
C ARG A 89 6.21 73.07 62.14
N VAL A 90 5.50 72.80 61.05
CA VAL A 90 4.59 73.73 60.40
C VAL A 90 3.20 73.10 60.51
N ASP A 91 2.31 73.79 61.20
CA ASP A 91 0.98 73.30 61.54
C ASP A 91 -0.08 73.95 60.66
N PHE A 92 -1.03 73.12 60.22
CA PHE A 92 -2.21 73.55 59.49
C PHE A 92 -3.42 73.33 60.39
N GLU A 93 -3.98 74.43 60.86
CA GLU A 93 -5.12 74.45 61.77
C GLU A 93 -6.40 74.88 61.05
N SER A 94 -7.55 74.50 61.61
CA SER A 94 -8.86 75.01 61.21
C SER A 94 -9.62 75.39 62.47
N ALA A 95 -9.96 76.67 62.60
CA ALA A 95 -10.59 77.25 63.79
C ALA A 95 -9.88 76.88 65.11
N GLY A 96 -8.53 76.93 65.11
CA GLY A 96 -7.70 76.64 66.28
C GLY A 96 -7.52 75.15 66.60
N SER A 97 -8.10 74.24 65.80
CA SER A 97 -7.86 72.79 65.91
C SER A 97 -6.85 72.32 64.88
N LEU A 98 -5.83 71.58 65.32
CA LEU A 98 -4.79 71.02 64.45
C LEU A 98 -5.38 69.95 63.52
N ARG A 99 -5.05 70.03 62.21
CA ARG A 99 -5.53 69.10 61.17
C ARG A 99 -4.41 68.33 60.54
N TRP A 100 -3.34 69.05 60.20
CA TRP A 100 -2.13 68.49 59.63
C TRP A 100 -0.92 69.15 60.27
N SER A 101 0.15 68.38 60.41
CA SER A 101 1.44 68.91 60.86
C SER A 101 2.54 68.28 60.02
N PHE A 102 3.33 69.11 59.36
CA PHE A 102 4.57 68.70 58.72
C PHE A 102 5.70 68.97 59.71
N ARG A 103 6.37 67.92 60.18
CA ARG A 103 7.22 68.02 61.37
C ARG A 103 8.45 67.14 61.36
N LYS A 104 9.48 67.58 62.08
CA LYS A 104 10.55 66.75 62.61
C LYS A 104 10.13 66.18 63.97
N SER A 105 10.42 64.92 64.27
CA SER A 105 10.20 64.34 65.60
C SER A 105 11.14 64.93 66.66
N ALA A 106 10.79 64.68 67.92
CA ALA A 106 11.50 65.17 69.11
C ALA A 106 12.63 64.22 69.55
N ASP A 107 13.20 63.45 68.63
CA ASP A 107 14.30 62.54 68.95
C ASP A 107 15.58 63.34 69.19
N ALA A 108 16.42 62.86 70.11
CA ALA A 108 17.70 63.48 70.41
C ALA A 108 18.66 63.36 69.21
N GLU A 109 19.32 64.45 68.83
CA GLU A 109 20.37 64.45 67.80
C GLU A 109 21.68 63.98 68.46
N THR A 110 21.90 62.66 68.50
CA THR A 110 23.04 62.05 69.22
C THR A 110 24.30 61.84 68.36
N GLY A 111 24.29 62.30 67.10
CA GLY A 111 25.36 62.07 66.13
C GLY A 111 25.17 60.79 65.29
N SER A 112 26.08 60.54 64.34
CA SER A 112 26.04 59.37 63.44
C SER A 112 24.72 59.20 62.66
N ASN A 113 24.09 60.31 62.30
CA ASN A 113 22.79 60.40 61.62
C ASN A 113 21.58 59.89 62.44
N SER A 114 21.76 59.58 63.73
CA SER A 114 20.68 59.30 64.67
C SER A 114 20.08 60.61 65.17
N GLY A 115 18.78 60.82 64.94
CA GLY A 115 18.10 62.08 65.21
C GLY A 115 16.64 62.08 64.75
N GLY A 116 16.03 63.26 64.71
CA GLY A 116 14.61 63.43 64.39
C GLY A 116 14.25 63.00 62.97
N ASN A 117 13.23 62.15 62.86
CA ASN A 117 12.62 61.72 61.61
C ASN A 117 11.65 62.78 61.07
N LEU A 118 11.50 62.84 59.74
CA LEU A 118 10.50 63.71 59.10
C LEU A 118 9.15 62.98 59.04
N ALA A 119 8.06 63.67 59.34
CA ALA A 119 6.73 63.08 59.36
C ALA A 119 5.63 64.05 58.91
N LEU A 120 4.59 63.49 58.29
CA LEU A 120 3.30 64.15 58.07
C LEU A 120 2.27 63.50 59.00
N ASN A 121 1.69 64.28 59.91
CA ASN A 121 0.68 63.82 60.86
C ASN A 121 -0.72 64.28 60.45
N ARG A 122 -1.72 63.42 60.71
CA ARG A 122 -3.14 63.72 60.52
C ARG A 122 -3.89 63.64 61.84
N TYR A 123 -4.72 64.64 62.13
CA TYR A 123 -5.46 64.76 63.39
C TYR A 123 -6.98 64.71 63.16
N ALA A 124 -7.72 64.26 64.18
CA ALA A 124 -9.17 64.16 64.20
C ALA A 124 -9.84 65.51 64.52
N ASP A 125 -11.18 65.56 64.45
CA ASP A 125 -11.97 66.76 64.77
C ASP A 125 -11.81 67.27 66.20
N ASN A 126 -11.45 66.40 67.13
CA ASN A 126 -11.16 66.76 68.51
C ASN A 126 -9.67 67.11 68.75
N GLY A 127 -8.85 67.22 67.70
CA GLY A 127 -7.42 67.52 67.79
C GLY A 127 -6.52 66.34 68.18
N ALA A 128 -7.07 65.14 68.36
CA ALA A 128 -6.28 63.93 68.64
C ALA A 128 -5.53 63.44 67.40
N LEU A 129 -4.31 62.92 67.56
CA LEU A 129 -3.56 62.31 66.46
C LEU A 129 -4.27 61.04 65.99
N MET A 130 -4.58 60.94 64.69
CA MET A 130 -5.18 59.73 64.10
C MET A 130 -4.12 58.79 63.56
N SER A 131 -3.19 59.32 62.76
CA SER A 131 -2.10 58.54 62.19
C SER A 131 -0.96 59.45 61.72
N THR A 132 0.16 58.81 61.41
CA THR A 132 1.27 59.40 60.65
C THR A 132 1.32 58.69 59.31
N PRO A 133 0.62 59.21 58.27
CA PRO A 133 0.56 58.55 56.97
C PRO A 133 1.92 58.39 56.29
N LEU A 134 2.88 59.30 56.54
CA LEU A 134 4.22 59.27 55.96
C LEU A 134 5.29 59.61 57.00
N THR A 135 6.33 58.79 57.07
CA THR A 135 7.54 59.04 57.86
C THR A 135 8.78 58.77 57.03
N VAL A 136 9.81 59.61 57.13
CA VAL A 136 11.14 59.38 56.57
C VAL A 136 12.12 59.22 57.72
N ASN A 137 12.75 58.05 57.80
CA ASN A 137 13.80 57.80 58.77
C ASN A 137 15.06 58.57 58.38
N ARG A 138 15.61 59.39 59.30
CA ARG A 138 16.78 60.22 59.02
C ARG A 138 18.05 59.40 58.78
N ALA A 139 18.26 58.32 59.56
CA ALA A 139 19.47 57.51 59.49
C ALA A 139 19.51 56.61 58.25
N THR A 140 18.36 56.06 57.84
CA THR A 140 18.27 55.08 56.74
C THR A 140 17.68 55.63 55.45
N GLY A 141 17.04 56.81 55.49
CA GLY A 141 16.26 57.34 54.37
C GLY A 141 14.99 56.56 54.06
N THR A 142 14.63 55.54 54.87
CA THR A 142 13.46 54.69 54.62
C THR A 142 12.19 55.50 54.77
N ILE A 143 11.36 55.46 53.74
CA ILE A 143 10.02 56.05 53.74
C ILE A 143 9.01 54.98 54.13
N THR A 144 8.16 55.28 55.11
CA THR A 144 7.05 54.40 55.54
C THR A 144 5.71 55.05 55.21
N VAL A 145 4.79 54.29 54.61
CA VAL A 145 3.42 54.71 54.31
C VAL A 145 2.44 53.78 55.04
N ASN A 146 1.69 54.29 56.01
CA ASN A 146 0.94 53.46 56.97
C ASN A 146 -0.52 53.16 56.59
N ASN A 147 -1.07 53.81 55.57
CA ASN A 147 -2.50 53.76 55.24
C ASN A 147 -2.77 53.55 53.74
N GLY A 148 -1.83 52.95 53.02
CA GLY A 148 -1.91 52.68 51.57
C GLY A 148 -1.35 53.82 50.70
N PHE A 149 -1.07 53.50 49.43
CA PHE A 149 -0.59 54.42 48.42
C PHE A 149 -1.39 54.23 47.13
N VAL A 150 -1.91 55.32 46.55
CA VAL A 150 -2.68 55.32 45.30
C VAL A 150 -2.00 56.25 44.31
N SER A 151 -1.69 55.76 43.10
CA SER A 151 -1.15 56.58 42.00
C SER A 151 -2.12 56.64 40.83
N ASN A 152 -2.37 57.84 40.31
CA ASN A 152 -3.17 58.05 39.07
C ASN A 152 -2.31 57.96 37.80
N GLY A 153 -1.12 57.37 37.91
CA GLY A 153 -0.13 57.20 36.85
C GLY A 153 0.88 56.11 37.20
N THR A 154 1.94 55.99 36.41
CA THR A 154 2.94 54.92 36.57
C THR A 154 3.75 55.09 37.86
N ILE A 155 3.90 54.00 38.60
CA ILE A 155 4.91 53.87 39.66
C ILE A 155 6.14 53.23 39.03
N SER A 156 7.23 53.99 38.89
CA SER A 156 8.51 53.49 38.39
C SER A 156 9.50 53.37 39.55
N VAL A 157 10.03 52.17 39.76
CA VAL A 157 11.20 51.96 40.64
C VAL A 157 12.42 51.85 39.72
N SER A 158 13.35 52.80 39.83
CA SER A 158 14.60 52.84 39.05
C SER A 158 15.74 53.45 39.87
N SER A 159 16.93 52.86 39.82
CA SER A 159 18.15 53.32 40.48
C SER A 159 19.37 52.76 39.75
N THR A 160 20.43 53.56 39.64
CA THR A 160 21.72 53.19 39.01
C THR A 160 22.78 52.69 40.00
N LEU A 161 22.48 52.66 41.30
CA LEU A 161 23.47 52.51 42.37
C LEU A 161 23.37 51.22 43.20
N THR A 162 22.27 50.44 43.12
CA THR A 162 22.10 49.16 43.85
C THR A 162 21.15 48.20 43.10
N ALA A 163 21.19 46.91 43.47
CA ALA A 163 20.22 45.92 43.03
C ALA A 163 18.80 46.30 43.51
N GLN A 164 17.93 46.64 42.58
CA GLN A 164 16.54 46.97 42.89
C GLN A 164 15.74 45.69 43.14
N LYS A 165 15.04 45.65 44.27
CA LYS A 165 14.10 44.58 44.60
C LYS A 165 12.82 45.18 45.15
N ILE A 166 11.68 44.75 44.62
CA ILE A 166 10.40 44.88 45.32
C ILE A 166 10.28 43.60 46.14
N ASN A 167 10.39 43.73 47.47
CA ASN A 167 10.23 42.60 48.38
C ASN A 167 8.87 42.71 49.06
N SER A 168 7.93 41.85 48.66
CA SER A 168 6.60 41.76 49.26
C SER A 168 6.54 40.51 50.14
N VAL A 169 6.16 40.69 51.40
CA VAL A 169 6.01 39.60 52.37
C VAL A 169 4.61 39.66 52.95
N HIS A 170 3.91 38.54 52.93
CA HIS A 170 2.59 38.38 53.54
C HIS A 170 2.65 37.21 54.51
N THR A 171 2.14 37.43 55.72
CA THR A 171 2.07 36.43 56.80
C THR A 171 0.64 36.27 57.35
N GLY A 172 -0.35 36.85 56.66
CA GLY A 172 -1.76 36.73 57.03
C GLY A 172 -2.31 35.34 56.71
N THR A 173 -3.46 35.02 57.28
CA THR A 173 -4.11 33.71 57.17
C THR A 173 -5.55 33.79 56.63
N ALA A 174 -6.02 34.99 56.24
CA ALA A 174 -7.37 35.15 55.74
C ALA A 174 -7.51 34.60 54.31
N SER A 175 -8.65 33.95 54.04
CA SER A 175 -8.95 33.42 52.70
C SER A 175 -9.14 34.56 51.69
N GLY A 176 -8.45 34.47 50.56
CA GLY A 176 -8.48 35.49 49.50
C GLY A 176 -7.37 36.54 49.59
N ASP A 177 -6.53 36.49 50.62
CA ASP A 177 -5.35 37.35 50.69
C ASP A 177 -4.30 36.92 49.65
N HIS A 178 -3.69 37.92 49.01
CA HIS A 178 -2.60 37.75 48.07
C HIS A 178 -1.44 38.64 48.49
N THR A 179 -0.21 38.11 48.49
CA THR A 179 0.99 38.93 48.70
C THR A 179 1.13 40.02 47.64
N VAL A 180 0.77 39.68 46.39
CA VAL A 180 0.72 40.59 45.24
C VAL A 180 -0.48 40.21 44.38
N ALA A 181 -1.28 41.19 43.98
CA ALA A 181 -2.34 41.04 42.98
C ALA A 181 -2.06 41.99 41.80
N ALA A 182 -1.96 41.44 40.59
CA ALA A 182 -1.83 42.21 39.36
C ALA A 182 -3.11 42.02 38.53
N ILE A 183 -3.89 43.08 38.39
CA ILE A 183 -5.23 43.02 37.82
C ILE A 183 -5.29 43.97 36.62
N GLN A 184 -5.64 43.43 35.45
CA GLN A 184 -5.97 44.22 34.27
C GLN A 184 -7.46 44.07 33.96
N ASN A 185 -8.21 45.16 34.14
CA ASN A 185 -9.67 45.21 33.95
C ASN A 185 -10.10 45.92 32.66
N ALA A 186 -9.16 46.41 31.84
CA ALA A 186 -9.53 47.01 30.57
C ALA A 186 -10.19 45.97 29.65
N THR A 187 -11.37 46.30 29.12
CA THR A 187 -12.15 45.43 28.22
C THR A 187 -11.86 45.70 26.73
N VAL A 188 -10.96 46.64 26.44
CA VAL A 188 -10.54 47.05 25.10
C VAL A 188 -9.04 47.35 25.09
N GLY A 189 -8.38 47.15 23.94
CA GLY A 189 -6.96 47.41 23.74
C GLY A 189 -6.13 46.12 23.58
N ASP A 190 -5.32 46.08 22.52
CA ASP A 190 -4.44 44.95 22.23
C ASP A 190 -3.11 45.08 23.01
N ASN A 191 -2.46 43.95 23.31
CA ASN A 191 -1.13 43.89 23.94
C ASN A 191 -0.99 44.47 25.35
N ILE A 192 -2.05 44.47 26.16
CA ILE A 192 -1.97 44.90 27.56
C ILE A 192 -2.08 43.69 28.50
N ALA A 193 -0.97 43.30 29.12
CA ALA A 193 -0.92 42.21 30.10
C ALA A 193 -0.98 42.75 31.54
N ALA A 194 -1.61 42.00 32.45
CA ALA A 194 -1.59 42.32 33.88
C ALA A 194 -0.16 42.26 34.46
N LEU A 195 0.66 41.34 33.97
CA LEU A 195 2.07 41.18 34.34
C LEU A 195 2.89 40.87 33.08
N ASN A 196 4.02 41.57 32.93
CA ASN A 196 5.02 41.27 31.91
C ASN A 196 6.39 41.14 32.60
N ALA A 197 7.06 40.01 32.40
CA ALA A 197 8.38 39.72 32.95
C ALA A 197 9.36 39.42 31.79
N SER A 198 10.43 40.21 31.70
CA SER A 198 11.45 40.06 30.67
C SER A 198 12.83 40.08 31.30
N SER A 199 13.73 39.21 30.83
CA SER A 199 15.12 39.17 31.26
C SER A 199 16.03 39.06 30.05
N SER A 200 17.09 39.87 30.03
CA SER A 200 18.22 39.73 29.09
C SER A 200 19.38 38.93 29.70
N ASN A 201 19.25 38.47 30.95
CA ASN A 201 20.27 37.67 31.62
C ASN A 201 20.21 36.22 31.11
N THR A 202 21.24 35.82 30.36
CA THR A 202 21.35 34.48 29.78
C THR A 202 21.76 33.39 30.79
N LYS A 203 22.13 33.76 32.01
CA LYS A 203 22.65 32.84 33.03
C LYS A 203 21.59 32.32 34.00
N PHE A 204 20.36 32.84 33.94
CA PHE A 204 19.32 32.50 34.93
C PHE A 204 17.92 32.67 34.35
N SER A 205 16.93 32.00 34.96
CA SER A 205 15.53 32.06 34.54
C SER A 205 14.95 33.46 34.72
N ALA A 206 14.15 33.92 33.76
CA ALA A 206 13.45 35.22 33.84
C ALA A 206 12.42 35.27 34.97
N ALA A 207 11.83 34.13 35.32
CA ALA A 207 10.91 33.96 36.43
C ALA A 207 11.17 32.61 37.13
N GLN A 208 11.01 32.58 38.45
CA GLN A 208 11.05 31.38 39.27
C GLN A 208 9.82 31.31 40.16
N ILE A 209 9.24 30.12 40.29
CA ILE A 209 8.08 29.84 41.12
C ILE A 209 8.41 28.59 41.93
N THR A 210 8.17 28.63 43.23
CA THR A 210 8.38 27.50 44.13
C THR A 210 7.25 27.47 45.14
N GLY A 211 6.62 26.30 45.27
CA GLY A 211 5.46 26.06 46.13
C GLY A 211 5.59 24.72 46.84
N MET A 212 4.75 24.52 47.87
CA MET A 212 4.70 23.29 48.68
C MET A 212 3.23 22.89 48.88
N GLU A 213 2.49 22.79 47.79
CA GLU A 213 1.04 22.53 47.81
C GLU A 213 0.72 21.05 48.10
N GLU A 214 -0.24 20.77 48.98
CA GLU A 214 -0.71 19.39 49.26
C GLU A 214 -1.70 18.85 48.21
N GLY A 215 -2.42 19.72 47.51
CA GLY A 215 -3.52 19.33 46.60
C GLY A 215 -3.78 20.30 45.44
N HIS A 216 -2.85 21.21 45.18
CA HIS A 216 -2.93 22.22 44.11
C HIS A 216 -1.64 22.22 43.30
N GLY A 217 -1.62 22.92 42.16
CA GLY A 217 -0.39 23.17 41.41
C GLY A 217 0.30 24.44 41.90
N SER A 218 1.64 24.43 42.00
CA SER A 218 2.44 25.61 42.37
C SER A 218 2.26 26.79 41.40
N LEU A 219 1.89 26.50 40.15
CA LEU A 219 1.36 27.47 39.20
C LEU A 219 0.01 26.97 38.71
N LYS A 220 -1.05 27.71 39.02
CA LYS A 220 -2.40 27.47 38.49
C LYS A 220 -2.73 28.50 37.43
N ILE A 221 -3.03 28.04 36.22
CA ILE A 221 -3.52 28.88 35.12
C ILE A 221 -4.95 28.45 34.80
N SER A 222 -5.84 29.43 34.63
CA SER A 222 -7.20 29.20 34.17
C SER A 222 -7.48 30.14 33.01
N HIS A 223 -7.74 29.58 31.83
CA HIS A 223 -8.33 30.35 30.74
C HIS A 223 -9.85 30.33 30.94
N VAL A 224 -10.45 31.50 31.15
CA VAL A 224 -11.90 31.65 31.26
C VAL A 224 -12.40 32.08 29.89
N LYS A 225 -13.30 31.28 29.30
CA LYS A 225 -13.87 31.57 27.98
C LYS A 225 -14.50 32.98 27.97
N PRO A 226 -14.08 33.87 27.05
CA PRO A 226 -14.73 35.16 26.86
C PRO A 226 -16.12 34.99 26.22
N ALA A 227 -16.89 36.07 26.14
CA ALA A 227 -18.17 36.05 25.41
C ALA A 227 -17.99 35.73 23.91
N ALA A 228 -16.85 36.09 23.34
CA ALA A 228 -16.47 35.79 21.95
C ALA A 228 -15.94 34.35 21.79
N ALA A 229 -15.74 33.92 20.54
CA ALA A 229 -15.08 32.64 20.25
C ALA A 229 -13.60 32.66 20.66
N ASP A 230 -13.13 31.55 21.21
CA ASP A 230 -11.78 31.38 21.78
C ASP A 230 -11.02 30.22 21.12
N GLY A 231 -11.37 29.85 19.89
CA GLY A 231 -10.79 28.69 19.19
C GLY A 231 -9.28 28.77 18.96
N ASN A 232 -8.68 29.95 19.07
CA ASN A 232 -7.24 30.19 18.96
C ASN A 232 -6.58 30.54 20.31
N ALA A 233 -7.33 30.57 21.40
CA ALA A 233 -6.79 30.85 22.72
C ALA A 233 -6.16 29.60 23.34
N SER A 234 -5.19 29.80 24.23
CA SER A 234 -4.61 28.72 25.03
C SER A 234 -4.39 29.19 26.46
N ALA A 235 -4.41 28.24 27.41
CA ALA A 235 -4.00 28.54 28.78
C ALA A 235 -2.49 28.85 28.86
N LEU A 236 -1.69 28.17 28.05
CA LEU A 236 -0.24 28.37 27.97
C LEU A 236 0.19 28.40 26.50
N SER A 237 0.95 29.42 26.13
CA SER A 237 1.60 29.56 24.81
C SER A 237 3.09 29.75 25.01
N ILE A 238 3.90 29.03 24.22
CA ILE A 238 5.36 29.04 24.30
C ILE A 238 5.92 29.21 22.88
N ASP A 239 6.82 30.17 22.71
CA ASP A 239 7.50 30.44 21.45
C ASP A 239 9.02 30.44 21.66
N LEU A 240 9.73 29.61 20.88
CA LEU A 240 11.18 29.47 20.93
C LEU A 240 11.81 30.27 19.79
N LYS A 241 12.17 31.52 20.06
CA LYS A 241 12.67 32.46 19.04
C LYS A 241 14.17 32.33 18.77
N GLY A 242 14.56 32.65 17.54
CA GLY A 242 15.95 32.73 17.07
C GLY A 242 16.30 31.65 16.04
N THR A 243 16.81 32.05 14.87
CA THR A 243 17.21 31.12 13.80
C THR A 243 18.23 30.11 14.34
N GLY A 244 17.90 28.82 14.22
CA GLY A 244 18.76 27.72 14.68
C GLY A 244 18.76 27.46 16.20
N THR A 245 17.80 28.01 16.96
CA THR A 245 17.69 27.74 18.41
C THR A 245 17.54 26.25 18.72
N ALA A 246 18.26 25.78 19.74
CA ALA A 246 18.18 24.42 20.28
C ALA A 246 17.49 24.37 21.66
N ALA A 247 16.81 25.45 22.05
CA ALA A 247 16.06 25.50 23.30
C ALA A 247 14.98 24.39 23.36
N LYS A 248 14.73 23.87 24.55
CA LYS A 248 13.62 22.93 24.79
C LYS A 248 12.34 23.73 25.05
N GLY A 249 11.18 23.20 24.66
CA GLY A 249 9.88 23.78 25.01
C GLY A 249 9.57 23.57 26.49
N ILE A 250 9.14 22.36 26.84
CA ILE A 250 8.84 21.96 28.23
C ILE A 250 9.87 20.93 28.69
N PHE A 251 10.45 21.15 29.87
CA PHE A 251 11.34 20.21 30.56
C PHE A 251 10.77 19.90 31.94
N MET A 252 10.62 18.62 32.26
CA MET A 252 10.08 18.13 33.53
C MET A 252 11.02 17.10 34.11
N ASP A 253 11.33 17.22 35.40
CA ASP A 253 12.22 16.34 36.13
C ASP A 253 11.84 16.28 37.62
N ALA A 254 12.16 15.18 38.27
CA ALA A 254 11.99 14.95 39.70
C ALA A 254 13.34 14.53 40.30
N THR A 255 14.20 15.52 40.52
CA THR A 255 15.63 15.36 40.82
C THR A 255 15.95 14.73 42.17
N GLN A 256 14.98 14.66 43.09
CA GLN A 256 15.15 14.14 44.46
C GLN A 256 14.69 12.67 44.60
N GLY A 257 15.12 11.82 43.66
CA GLY A 257 14.80 10.38 43.69
C GLY A 257 13.53 9.97 42.92
N GLY A 258 13.04 10.83 42.03
CA GLY A 258 11.82 10.58 41.25
C GLY A 258 10.53 11.04 41.93
N THR A 259 9.43 11.00 41.19
CA THR A 259 8.07 11.23 41.72
C THR A 259 7.25 9.97 41.53
N THR A 260 6.29 9.72 42.42
CA THR A 260 5.29 8.65 42.30
C THR A 260 4.04 9.09 41.55
N GLY A 261 3.86 10.40 41.33
CA GLY A 261 2.77 10.97 40.54
C GLY A 261 3.01 10.89 39.04
N ALA A 262 1.95 11.02 38.24
CA ALA A 262 2.08 11.12 36.79
C ALA A 262 2.94 12.35 36.41
N LEU A 263 3.87 12.16 35.47
CA LEU A 263 4.69 13.24 34.92
C LEU A 263 3.88 14.19 34.04
N LEU A 264 2.85 13.68 33.37
CA LEU A 264 1.89 14.47 32.58
C LEU A 264 0.50 13.83 32.69
N ASP A 265 -0.53 14.63 32.93
CA ASP A 265 -1.92 14.17 32.97
C ASP A 265 -2.84 15.18 32.29
N LEU A 266 -3.19 14.93 31.02
CA LEU A 266 -4.13 15.77 30.27
C LEU A 266 -5.53 15.16 30.35
N ARG A 267 -6.43 15.90 31.00
CA ARG A 267 -7.80 15.48 31.26
C ARG A 267 -8.78 16.35 30.48
N ASN A 268 -9.83 15.71 29.97
CA ASN A 268 -11.00 16.39 29.45
C ASN A 268 -12.25 15.76 30.05
N ASP A 269 -13.15 16.59 30.60
CA ASP A 269 -14.34 16.16 31.32
C ASP A 269 -14.04 15.17 32.47
N GLY A 270 -12.98 15.46 33.23
CA GLY A 270 -12.51 14.59 34.32
C GLY A 270 -11.83 13.29 33.86
N ILE A 271 -11.87 12.93 32.58
CA ILE A 271 -11.25 11.71 32.04
C ILE A 271 -9.84 12.03 31.54
N ALA A 272 -8.84 11.27 31.97
CA ALA A 272 -7.48 11.39 31.45
C ALA A 272 -7.40 10.81 30.04
N ARG A 273 -7.16 11.67 29.04
CA ARG A 273 -7.07 11.28 27.63
C ARG A 273 -5.66 10.90 27.24
N LEU A 274 -4.67 11.59 27.81
CA LEU A 274 -3.24 11.36 27.64
C LEU A 274 -2.56 11.43 29.00
N ARG A 275 -1.87 10.36 29.40
CA ARG A 275 -1.12 10.34 30.66
C ARG A 275 0.27 9.73 30.46
N LEU A 276 1.29 10.41 30.95
CA LEU A 276 2.62 9.85 31.18
C LEU A 276 2.76 9.53 32.65
N THR A 277 2.81 8.25 32.99
CA THR A 277 2.91 7.78 34.38
C THR A 277 4.27 8.14 35.00
N ALA A 278 4.39 7.96 36.32
CA ALA A 278 5.64 8.13 37.07
C ALA A 278 6.81 7.33 36.48
N THR A 279 6.53 6.14 35.94
CA THR A 279 7.53 5.23 35.36
C THR A 279 7.83 5.53 33.89
N GLY A 280 7.21 6.56 33.31
CA GLY A 280 7.36 6.92 31.90
C GLY A 280 6.49 6.10 30.94
N ALA A 281 5.59 5.25 31.43
CA ALA A 281 4.62 4.58 30.56
C ALA A 281 3.59 5.58 30.04
N LEU A 282 3.34 5.54 28.73
CA LEU A 282 2.31 6.32 28.05
C LEU A 282 0.97 5.57 28.09
N VAL A 283 -0.07 6.25 28.56
CA VAL A 283 -1.45 5.74 28.61
C VAL A 283 -2.35 6.66 27.79
N LEU A 284 -3.12 6.06 26.88
CA LEU A 284 -4.16 6.71 26.08
C LEU A 284 -5.51 6.07 26.46
N ALA A 285 -6.52 6.90 26.71
CA ALA A 285 -7.85 6.37 27.07
C ALA A 285 -8.65 5.85 25.87
N ASP A 286 -8.34 6.34 24.67
CA ASP A 286 -9.01 6.01 23.42
C ASP A 286 -7.96 5.64 22.34
N ASP A 287 -8.42 5.34 21.13
CA ASP A 287 -7.57 4.95 20.01
C ASP A 287 -6.52 5.99 19.63
N PHE A 288 -5.32 5.52 19.28
CA PHE A 288 -4.30 6.33 18.64
C PHE A 288 -4.52 6.37 17.12
N SER A 289 -4.87 7.54 16.58
CA SER A 289 -5.07 7.77 15.14
C SER A 289 -4.16 8.89 14.64
N ALA A 290 -3.30 8.59 13.67
CA ALA A 290 -2.49 9.59 12.96
C ALA A 290 -2.26 9.14 11.51
N ALA A 291 -2.32 10.08 10.57
CA ALA A 291 -2.22 9.81 9.13
C ALA A 291 -0.85 9.21 8.71
N ASP A 292 0.22 9.56 9.44
CA ASP A 292 1.61 9.13 9.17
C ASP A 292 2.28 8.51 10.41
N ALA A 293 1.63 7.53 11.04
CA ALA A 293 2.16 6.88 12.23
C ALA A 293 3.23 5.82 11.93
N ARG A 294 4.34 5.82 12.69
CA ARG A 294 5.28 4.70 12.81
C ARG A 294 5.41 4.30 14.27
N LEU A 295 5.14 3.04 14.60
CA LEU A 295 5.41 2.47 15.93
C LEU A 295 6.76 1.74 15.92
N THR A 296 7.71 2.20 16.72
CA THR A 296 8.97 1.49 16.99
C THR A 296 9.01 1.06 18.45
N VAL A 297 9.08 -0.25 18.67
CA VAL A 297 9.20 -0.86 20.01
C VAL A 297 10.61 -1.41 20.16
N ARG A 298 11.30 -1.03 21.24
CA ARG A 298 12.61 -1.59 21.63
C ARG A 298 12.52 -2.12 23.05
N LEU A 299 12.80 -3.40 23.20
CA LEU A 299 12.96 -4.03 24.50
C LEU A 299 14.33 -3.67 25.09
N SER A 300 14.35 -3.24 26.34
CA SER A 300 15.58 -3.02 27.11
C SER A 300 16.04 -4.30 27.84
N ASN A 301 15.19 -5.32 27.93
CA ASN A 301 15.47 -6.66 28.48
C ASN A 301 14.59 -7.73 27.80
N ASP A 302 14.86 -9.00 28.01
CA ASP A 302 14.17 -10.16 27.42
C ASP A 302 13.16 -10.83 28.37
N THR A 303 12.92 -10.25 29.55
CA THR A 303 12.03 -10.83 30.56
C THR A 303 10.55 -10.54 30.31
N GLU A 304 10.23 -9.51 29.51
CA GLU A 304 8.86 -9.14 29.16
C GLU A 304 8.65 -9.04 27.64
N ALA A 305 7.40 -9.16 27.20
CA ALA A 305 7.07 -9.02 25.78
C ALA A 305 7.20 -7.57 25.33
N GLY A 306 7.90 -7.33 24.21
CA GLY A 306 8.11 -5.97 23.69
C GLY A 306 6.82 -5.30 23.26
N LEU A 307 5.92 -6.06 22.65
CA LEU A 307 4.59 -5.61 22.28
C LEU A 307 3.59 -6.67 22.72
N ALA A 308 2.72 -6.30 23.67
CA ALA A 308 1.60 -7.13 24.08
C ALA A 308 0.31 -6.53 23.53
N ILE A 309 -0.36 -7.27 22.64
CA ILE A 309 -1.68 -6.89 22.10
C ILE A 309 -2.72 -7.78 22.78
N ARG A 310 -3.61 -7.18 23.56
CA ARG A 310 -4.63 -7.89 24.35
C ARG A 310 -6.00 -7.24 24.12
N ALA A 311 -7.01 -8.05 23.90
CA ALA A 311 -8.39 -7.57 23.94
C ALA A 311 -8.78 -7.30 25.40
N ASN A 312 -9.44 -6.17 25.64
CA ASN A 312 -9.90 -5.79 26.97
C ASN A 312 -11.21 -6.51 27.38
N SER A 313 -11.83 -7.32 26.50
CA SER A 313 -13.10 -8.00 26.77
C SER A 313 -13.39 -9.16 25.79
N ALA A 314 -14.28 -10.08 26.20
CA ALA A 314 -14.77 -11.26 25.48
C ALA A 314 -15.65 -10.96 24.24
N THR A 315 -15.56 -9.76 23.66
CA THR A 315 -16.44 -9.25 22.60
C THR A 315 -16.14 -9.81 21.20
N GLY A 316 -15.23 -10.76 21.07
CA GLY A 316 -14.91 -11.42 19.80
C GLY A 316 -14.12 -10.56 18.80
N ALA A 317 -13.71 -9.35 19.17
CA ALA A 317 -12.92 -8.46 18.32
C ALA A 317 -11.49 -9.00 18.05
N ASN A 318 -10.95 -8.69 16.88
CA ASN A 318 -9.62 -9.13 16.49
C ASN A 318 -8.54 -8.42 17.32
N LEU A 319 -7.49 -9.15 17.70
CA LEU A 319 -6.35 -8.58 18.40
C LEU A 319 -5.55 -7.67 17.46
N MET A 320 -5.34 -8.08 16.21
CA MET A 320 -4.58 -7.31 15.22
C MET A 320 -5.25 -7.40 13.86
N GLU A 321 -5.24 -6.31 13.08
CA GLU A 321 -5.80 -6.29 11.74
C GLU A 321 -4.89 -5.55 10.75
N PHE A 322 -4.73 -6.13 9.57
CA PHE A 322 -4.13 -5.52 8.41
C PHE A 322 -5.26 -5.27 7.41
N ARG A 323 -5.65 -3.99 7.29
CA ARG A 323 -6.72 -3.54 6.42
C ARG A 323 -6.16 -2.95 5.13
N ARG A 324 -6.90 -3.09 4.04
CA ARG A 324 -6.57 -2.40 2.79
C ARG A 324 -7.02 -0.94 2.89
N ALA A 325 -6.15 -0.01 2.51
CA ALA A 325 -6.42 1.43 2.64
C ALA A 325 -7.62 1.91 1.79
N SER A 326 -7.85 1.33 0.61
CA SER A 326 -8.87 1.79 -0.34
C SER A 326 -10.31 1.51 0.08
N ASP A 327 -10.55 0.49 0.91
CA ASP A 327 -11.89 0.02 1.30
C ASP A 327 -12.04 -0.27 2.80
N GLY A 328 -10.96 -0.15 3.58
CA GLY A 328 -10.94 -0.43 5.02
C GLY A 328 -11.17 -1.90 5.38
N ALA A 329 -11.25 -2.80 4.40
CA ALA A 329 -11.56 -4.20 4.64
C ALA A 329 -10.34 -4.96 5.16
N VAL A 330 -10.57 -5.81 6.16
CA VAL A 330 -9.54 -6.66 6.77
C VAL A 330 -9.06 -7.71 5.76
N ARG A 331 -7.75 -7.85 5.58
CA ARG A 331 -7.12 -8.85 4.70
C ARG A 331 -6.46 -9.95 5.50
N THR A 332 -5.74 -9.55 6.53
CA THR A 332 -5.10 -10.45 7.48
C THR A 332 -5.42 -9.97 8.88
N ARG A 333 -5.68 -10.89 9.79
CA ARG A 333 -5.95 -10.57 11.19
C ARG A 333 -5.36 -11.62 12.11
N VAL A 334 -5.05 -11.21 13.33
CA VAL A 334 -4.99 -12.10 14.48
C VAL A 334 -6.32 -11.95 15.19
N ASP A 335 -7.12 -13.00 15.22
CA ASP A 335 -8.46 -12.93 15.77
C ASP A 335 -8.50 -12.89 17.30
N SER A 336 -9.69 -12.85 17.88
CA SER A 336 -9.90 -12.82 19.34
C SER A 336 -9.31 -14.04 20.07
N GLN A 337 -9.08 -15.16 19.37
CA GLN A 337 -8.49 -16.38 19.91
C GLN A 337 -6.98 -16.48 19.63
N GLY A 338 -6.38 -15.45 19.02
CA GLY A 338 -4.97 -15.46 18.63
C GLY A 338 -4.70 -16.19 17.31
N GLN A 339 -5.72 -16.53 16.52
CA GLN A 339 -5.53 -17.23 15.25
C GLN A 339 -5.16 -16.24 14.13
N LEU A 340 -4.12 -16.57 13.35
CA LEU A 340 -3.77 -15.84 12.14
C LEU A 340 -4.74 -16.24 11.00
N VAL A 341 -5.57 -15.31 10.56
CA VAL A 341 -6.58 -15.53 9.51
C VAL A 341 -6.32 -14.60 8.34
N THR A 342 -6.20 -15.16 7.14
CA THR A 342 -6.13 -14.44 5.87
C THR A 342 -7.43 -14.62 5.09
N GLN A 343 -8.08 -13.53 4.68
CA GLN A 343 -9.33 -13.56 3.90
C GLN A 343 -9.10 -13.59 2.38
N GLN A 344 -7.83 -13.68 1.95
CA GLN A 344 -7.37 -13.80 0.56
C GLN A 344 -6.19 -14.78 0.51
N ASN A 345 -5.60 -14.98 -0.67
CA ASN A 345 -4.43 -15.85 -0.86
C ASN A 345 -3.24 -15.39 0.02
N ALA A 346 -2.66 -16.32 0.79
CA ALA A 346 -1.41 -16.11 1.50
C ALA A 346 -0.24 -16.63 0.64
N TYR A 347 0.67 -15.73 0.24
CA TYR A 347 1.88 -16.10 -0.49
C TYR A 347 3.07 -16.14 0.48
N PHE A 348 3.69 -17.32 0.65
CA PHE A 348 4.89 -17.51 1.45
C PHE A 348 6.11 -17.65 0.51
N THR A 349 7.09 -16.76 0.61
CA THR A 349 8.31 -16.75 -0.24
C THR A 349 9.57 -16.98 0.60
N GLY A 350 10.52 -17.78 0.11
CA GLY A 350 11.67 -18.33 0.86
C GLY A 350 11.71 -19.86 0.86
N PRO A 351 12.74 -20.55 1.42
CA PRO A 351 12.91 -22.00 1.27
C PRO A 351 11.84 -22.81 2.03
N GLY A 352 10.66 -22.94 1.40
CA GLY A 352 9.86 -24.17 1.32
C GLY A 352 8.88 -24.52 2.46
N LEU A 353 8.08 -23.61 3.01
CA LEU A 353 6.97 -23.88 3.97
C LEU A 353 7.22 -24.99 5.05
N GLN A 354 7.81 -24.61 6.19
CA GLN A 354 7.54 -25.14 7.55
C GLN A 354 6.81 -23.98 8.31
N VAL A 355 6.22 -24.02 9.52
CA VAL A 355 6.87 -24.49 10.74
C VAL A 355 5.97 -24.50 12.01
N GLY A 356 6.14 -25.57 12.81
CA GLY A 356 6.54 -25.55 14.23
C GLY A 356 6.79 -26.99 14.74
N SER A 357 7.86 -27.40 15.45
CA SER A 357 9.13 -26.76 15.87
C SER A 357 10.27 -27.81 15.91
N THR A 358 11.43 -27.50 16.51
CA THR A 358 12.43 -28.50 16.98
C THR A 358 11.88 -29.47 18.05
N SER A 359 10.60 -29.35 18.42
CA SER A 359 9.88 -30.22 19.35
C SER A 359 9.88 -31.67 18.87
N ALA A 360 10.12 -32.58 19.82
CA ALA A 360 10.02 -34.02 19.61
C ALA A 360 8.62 -34.46 19.11
N ALA A 361 7.56 -33.69 19.42
CA ALA A 361 6.20 -33.98 18.97
C ALA A 361 6.05 -33.99 17.43
N TYR A 362 6.97 -33.33 16.71
CA TYR A 362 7.00 -33.29 15.24
C TYR A 362 8.31 -33.86 14.68
N GLY A 363 8.99 -34.73 15.44
CA GLY A 363 10.17 -35.47 14.98
C GLY A 363 11.48 -34.67 14.91
N GLY A 364 11.50 -33.39 15.30
CA GLY A 364 12.74 -32.60 15.46
C GLY A 364 13.53 -32.28 14.17
N GLY A 365 12.91 -32.40 12.99
CA GLY A 365 13.57 -32.14 11.69
C GLY A 365 13.81 -30.64 11.39
N SER A 366 14.76 -30.36 10.49
CA SER A 366 15.14 -29.01 10.03
C SER A 366 14.89 -28.87 8.51
N GLY A 367 14.06 -27.90 8.06
CA GLY A 367 13.84 -27.64 6.63
C GLY A 367 12.47 -27.05 6.30
N GLY A 368 11.90 -27.44 5.15
CA GLY A 368 10.54 -27.11 4.72
C GLY A 368 9.60 -28.29 4.96
N MET A 369 8.75 -28.25 5.99
CA MET A 369 7.90 -29.38 6.41
C MET A 369 6.55 -28.93 6.98
N ILE A 370 5.46 -29.59 6.63
CA ILE A 370 4.17 -29.36 7.27
C ILE A 370 3.98 -30.46 8.34
N GLY A 371 4.20 -30.14 9.61
CA GLY A 371 3.94 -31.04 10.73
C GLY A 371 2.44 -31.11 11.05
N ILE A 372 1.86 -32.30 11.03
CA ILE A 372 0.44 -32.53 11.36
C ILE A 372 0.39 -33.58 12.46
N ASN A 373 -0.12 -33.21 13.63
CA ASN A 373 -0.29 -34.16 14.72
C ASN A 373 -1.47 -35.10 14.44
N ASN A 374 -1.49 -36.29 15.05
CA ASN A 374 -2.66 -37.15 14.96
C ASN A 374 -3.90 -36.40 15.46
N ALA A 375 -4.97 -36.40 14.67
CA ALA A 375 -6.22 -35.78 15.04
C ALA A 375 -6.77 -36.48 16.29
N THR A 376 -6.81 -35.77 17.42
CA THR A 376 -7.36 -36.27 18.69
C THR A 376 -8.84 -36.61 18.58
N THR A 377 -9.55 -35.92 17.67
CA THR A 377 -10.92 -36.21 17.26
C THR A 377 -10.96 -36.27 15.74
N LEU A 378 -11.33 -37.42 15.18
CA LEU A 378 -11.35 -37.63 13.75
C LEU A 378 -12.46 -36.80 13.08
N PRO A 379 -12.25 -36.26 11.86
CA PRO A 379 -13.30 -35.59 11.10
C PRO A 379 -14.45 -36.55 10.74
N THR A 380 -15.60 -36.41 11.39
CA THR A 380 -16.80 -37.24 11.14
C THR A 380 -17.80 -36.61 10.17
N THR A 381 -17.79 -35.28 10.03
CA THR A 381 -18.62 -34.54 9.08
C THR A 381 -17.89 -34.28 7.77
N ASN A 382 -18.59 -34.40 6.64
CA ASN A 382 -18.02 -34.09 5.32
C ASN A 382 -17.81 -32.58 5.17
N PRO A 383 -16.69 -32.13 4.57
CA PRO A 383 -16.54 -30.73 4.21
C PRO A 383 -17.56 -30.35 3.12
N ALA A 384 -18.13 -29.15 3.19
CA ALA A 384 -19.11 -28.67 2.20
C ALA A 384 -18.53 -28.54 0.77
N GLY A 385 -17.19 -28.46 0.65
CA GLY A 385 -16.45 -28.50 -0.62
C GLY A 385 -14.99 -28.88 -0.39
N GLY A 386 -14.34 -29.48 -1.40
CA GLY A 386 -12.94 -29.87 -1.35
C GLY A 386 -12.64 -31.14 -0.53
N CYS A 387 -11.50 -31.17 0.15
CA CYS A 387 -11.09 -32.25 1.04
C CYS A 387 -10.41 -31.71 2.31
N VAL A 388 -10.48 -32.49 3.39
CA VAL A 388 -9.72 -32.24 4.62
C VAL A 388 -8.52 -33.17 4.66
N VAL A 389 -7.33 -32.65 4.96
CA VAL A 389 -6.10 -33.44 5.19
C VAL A 389 -5.83 -33.49 6.68
N TYR A 390 -5.59 -34.68 7.24
CA TYR A 390 -5.32 -34.87 8.67
C TYR A 390 -4.37 -36.06 8.89
N ALA A 391 -3.80 -36.20 10.08
CA ALA A 391 -3.02 -37.40 10.44
C ALA A 391 -3.82 -38.31 11.38
N GLU A 392 -3.70 -39.62 11.20
CA GLU A 392 -4.30 -40.64 12.08
C GLU A 392 -3.33 -41.81 12.22
N GLY A 393 -2.96 -42.17 13.45
CA GLY A 393 -1.99 -43.25 13.69
C GLY A 393 -0.61 -43.01 13.07
N GLY A 394 -0.24 -41.77 12.75
CA GLY A 394 1.00 -41.40 12.06
C GLY A 394 0.91 -41.42 10.54
N GLU A 395 -0.25 -41.76 9.95
CA GLU A 395 -0.48 -41.73 8.51
C GLU A 395 -1.17 -40.45 8.08
N LEU A 396 -0.84 -39.95 6.89
CA LEU A 396 -1.55 -38.85 6.26
C LEU A 396 -2.86 -39.36 5.64
N ARG A 397 -3.98 -38.76 6.01
CA ARG A 397 -5.33 -39.07 5.53
C ARG A 397 -5.93 -37.88 4.79
N THR A 398 -6.78 -38.15 3.82
CA THR A 398 -7.68 -37.16 3.21
C THR A 398 -9.14 -37.60 3.34
N ARG A 399 -10.07 -36.67 3.62
CA ARG A 399 -11.52 -36.89 3.56
C ARG A 399 -12.14 -35.94 2.54
N SER A 400 -12.81 -36.45 1.50
CA SER A 400 -13.48 -35.62 0.49
C SER A 400 -14.85 -35.11 0.96
N SER A 401 -15.42 -34.13 0.25
CA SER A 401 -16.80 -33.68 0.45
C SER A 401 -17.86 -34.76 0.22
N ALA A 402 -17.53 -35.80 -0.56
CA ALA A 402 -18.36 -36.99 -0.71
C ALA A 402 -18.23 -37.99 0.47
N GLY A 403 -17.36 -37.69 1.45
CA GLY A 403 -17.13 -38.52 2.64
C GLY A 403 -16.15 -39.67 2.45
N VAL A 404 -15.48 -39.76 1.30
CA VAL A 404 -14.46 -40.78 1.03
C VAL A 404 -13.19 -40.45 1.81
N VAL A 405 -12.68 -41.41 2.59
CA VAL A 405 -11.43 -41.30 3.35
C VAL A 405 -10.34 -42.13 2.70
N ASN A 406 -9.19 -41.51 2.40
CA ASN A 406 -8.04 -42.17 1.76
C ASN A 406 -6.77 -41.99 2.61
N THR A 407 -5.93 -43.02 2.66
CA THR A 407 -4.54 -42.92 3.13
C THR A 407 -3.64 -42.45 1.99
N VAL A 408 -2.86 -41.39 2.22
CA VAL A 408 -1.94 -40.83 1.24
C VAL A 408 -0.56 -41.47 1.42
N GLY A 409 -0.04 -42.10 0.37
CA GLY A 409 1.35 -42.60 0.33
C GLY A 409 1.56 -44.08 0.70
N ASP A 410 0.52 -44.87 0.96
CA ASP A 410 0.69 -46.30 1.22
C ASP A 410 0.82 -47.11 -0.10
N ALA A 411 2.05 -47.21 -0.62
CA ALA A 411 2.39 -48.05 -1.77
C ALA A 411 2.26 -49.56 -1.49
N ARG A 412 1.88 -49.97 -0.26
CA ARG A 412 1.72 -51.37 0.14
C ARG A 412 0.30 -51.90 -0.09
N ARG A 413 -0.54 -51.17 -0.84
CA ARG A 413 -1.91 -51.60 -1.15
C ARG A 413 -2.15 -51.59 -2.67
N ILE A 414 -2.62 -52.70 -3.21
CA ILE A 414 -3.18 -52.78 -4.56
C ILE A 414 -4.70 -52.83 -4.39
N GLN A 415 -5.43 -51.91 -5.04
CA GLN A 415 -6.89 -51.82 -4.94
C GLN A 415 -7.43 -51.77 -3.50
N GLY A 416 -6.70 -51.14 -2.58
CA GLY A 416 -7.12 -51.02 -1.19
C GLY A 416 -6.93 -52.29 -0.34
N VAL A 417 -6.25 -53.31 -0.84
CA VAL A 417 -5.90 -54.54 -0.11
C VAL A 417 -4.38 -54.60 0.11
N ALA A 418 -3.95 -55.01 1.30
CA ALA A 418 -2.53 -55.10 1.64
C ALA A 418 -1.76 -56.02 0.67
N VAL A 419 -0.50 -55.69 0.39
CA VAL A 419 0.44 -56.48 -0.42
C VAL A 419 1.53 -57.00 0.50
N HIS A 420 1.99 -58.23 0.27
CA HIS A 420 3.04 -58.86 1.07
C HIS A 420 4.31 -58.00 1.16
N THR A 421 4.99 -58.08 2.30
CA THR A 421 6.14 -57.22 2.63
C THR A 421 7.45 -57.66 1.96
N THR A 422 7.50 -58.82 1.31
CA THR A 422 8.67 -59.27 0.53
C THR A 422 8.43 -59.14 -0.97
N THR A 423 9.43 -58.62 -1.69
CA THR A 423 9.42 -58.48 -3.15
C THR A 423 9.26 -59.85 -3.82
N PRO A 424 8.34 -60.04 -4.78
CA PRO A 424 8.26 -61.27 -5.56
C PRO A 424 9.60 -61.53 -6.29
N THR A 425 10.13 -62.74 -6.19
CA THR A 425 11.30 -63.15 -7.00
C THR A 425 10.90 -63.47 -8.44
N ASN A 426 11.89 -63.51 -9.33
CA ASN A 426 11.66 -63.67 -10.77
C ASN A 426 10.82 -64.94 -11.06
N GLY A 427 9.64 -64.77 -11.67
CA GLY A 427 8.69 -65.86 -11.94
C GLY A 427 7.52 -66.00 -10.96
N GLN A 428 7.48 -65.22 -9.87
CA GLN A 428 6.35 -65.19 -8.93
C GLN A 428 5.28 -64.16 -9.35
N VAL A 429 4.01 -64.46 -9.07
CA VAL A 429 2.86 -63.54 -9.24
C VAL A 429 2.22 -63.26 -7.88
N LEU A 430 1.74 -62.04 -7.66
CA LEU A 430 0.99 -61.68 -6.46
C LEU A 430 -0.46 -62.19 -6.57
N VAL A 431 -0.86 -63.10 -5.68
CA VAL A 431 -2.20 -63.70 -5.62
C VAL A 431 -2.88 -63.29 -4.33
N TYR A 432 -4.14 -62.89 -4.40
CA TYR A 432 -4.91 -62.55 -3.19
C TYR A 432 -5.09 -63.79 -2.31
N SER A 433 -4.60 -63.74 -1.08
CA SER A 433 -4.83 -64.76 -0.06
C SER A 433 -6.02 -64.36 0.80
N SER A 434 -7.11 -65.13 0.74
CA SER A 434 -8.27 -64.96 1.61
C SER A 434 -7.98 -65.29 3.07
N ALA A 435 -6.95 -66.10 3.34
CA ALA A 435 -6.52 -66.44 4.70
C ALA A 435 -5.77 -65.30 5.38
N ASN A 436 -4.91 -64.60 4.64
CA ASN A 436 -4.08 -63.50 5.17
C ASN A 436 -4.62 -62.11 4.80
N LEU A 437 -5.75 -62.04 4.09
CA LEU A 437 -6.41 -60.83 3.61
C LEU A 437 -5.47 -59.86 2.87
N ARG A 438 -4.48 -60.40 2.14
CA ARG A 438 -3.46 -59.64 1.42
C ARG A 438 -2.99 -60.36 0.15
N TYR A 439 -2.43 -59.62 -0.81
CA TYR A 439 -1.78 -60.19 -2.00
C TYR A 439 -0.42 -60.78 -1.63
N GLU A 440 -0.23 -62.08 -1.84
CA GLU A 440 0.96 -62.87 -1.48
C GLU A 440 1.73 -63.32 -2.74
N PRO A 441 3.08 -63.37 -2.75
CA PRO A 441 3.86 -63.91 -3.86
C PRO A 441 3.63 -65.43 -3.95
N SER A 442 3.22 -65.92 -5.11
CA SER A 442 3.01 -67.34 -5.39
C SER A 442 3.81 -67.79 -6.62
N THR A 443 4.37 -69.00 -6.55
CA THR A 443 5.06 -69.69 -7.66
C THR A 443 4.11 -70.57 -8.49
N ASN A 444 2.89 -70.83 -8.01
CA ASN A 444 1.93 -71.73 -8.65
C ASN A 444 0.73 -70.96 -9.22
N ILE A 445 0.63 -70.94 -10.56
CA ILE A 445 -0.55 -70.50 -11.31
C ILE A 445 -1.63 -71.61 -11.39
N SER A 446 -1.34 -72.83 -10.94
CA SER A 446 -2.13 -74.04 -11.27
C SER A 446 -3.17 -74.51 -10.25
N THR A 447 -3.38 -73.83 -9.11
CA THR A 447 -4.36 -74.30 -8.09
C THR A 447 -5.50 -73.33 -7.81
N LEU A 448 -5.92 -72.53 -8.79
CA LEU A 448 -7.12 -71.71 -8.63
C LEU A 448 -8.36 -72.51 -9.10
N PRO A 449 -9.37 -72.73 -8.24
CA PRO A 449 -10.63 -73.34 -8.65
C PRO A 449 -11.26 -72.56 -9.80
N ASN A 450 -11.88 -73.26 -10.75
CA ASN A 450 -12.35 -72.75 -12.04
C ASN A 450 -13.50 -71.71 -12.00
N SER A 451 -13.77 -71.05 -10.89
CA SER A 451 -15.06 -70.35 -10.69
C SER A 451 -14.97 -68.90 -10.21
N THR A 452 -13.86 -68.19 -10.43
CA THR A 452 -13.85 -66.73 -10.28
C THR A 452 -12.78 -66.10 -11.16
N PHE A 453 -13.17 -65.07 -11.93
CA PHE A 453 -12.27 -64.21 -12.70
C PHE A 453 -11.11 -63.73 -11.82
N VAL A 454 -9.90 -64.23 -12.07
CA VAL A 454 -8.69 -63.72 -11.42
C VAL A 454 -8.04 -62.72 -12.36
N ASN A 455 -8.05 -61.44 -11.98
CA ASN A 455 -7.20 -60.42 -12.58
C ASN A 455 -5.73 -60.78 -12.27
N LEU A 456 -5.06 -61.49 -13.16
CA LEU A 456 -3.61 -61.71 -13.08
C LEU A 456 -2.89 -60.42 -13.50
N LEU A 457 -2.51 -59.59 -12.53
CA LEU A 457 -1.56 -58.50 -12.77
C LEU A 457 -0.15 -59.09 -12.91
N ARG A 458 0.29 -59.37 -14.14
CA ARG A 458 1.70 -59.68 -14.41
C ARG A 458 2.53 -58.41 -14.24
N LEU A 459 3.18 -58.26 -13.08
CA LEU A 459 4.21 -57.24 -12.87
C LEU A 459 5.53 -57.69 -13.50
N SER A 460 5.69 -57.44 -14.79
CA SER A 460 7.00 -57.51 -15.43
C SER A 460 7.74 -56.19 -15.24
N ARG A 461 8.77 -56.15 -14.38
CA ARG A 461 9.75 -55.05 -14.35
C ARG A 461 10.51 -55.06 -15.68
N ARG A 462 10.33 -54.04 -16.53
CA ARG A 462 11.24 -53.75 -17.65
C ARG A 462 12.08 -52.52 -17.33
N VAL A 463 13.39 -52.75 -17.32
CA VAL A 463 14.41 -51.69 -17.41
C VAL A 463 14.46 -51.26 -18.87
N GLY A 464 14.40 -49.95 -19.12
CA GLY A 464 14.54 -49.35 -20.45
C GLY A 464 13.23 -48.75 -20.97
N ALA A 465 13.18 -47.43 -20.97
CA ALA A 465 12.06 -46.59 -21.38
C ALA A 465 11.61 -46.85 -22.83
N VAL A 466 10.32 -47.15 -23.06
CA VAL A 466 9.48 -46.63 -24.15
C VAL A 466 8.01 -46.81 -23.72
N GLU A 467 7.24 -45.74 -23.86
CA GLU A 467 5.81 -45.58 -23.58
C GLU A 467 4.94 -46.65 -24.27
N THR A 468 4.07 -47.33 -23.52
CA THR A 468 3.14 -48.35 -24.01
C THR A 468 1.90 -47.70 -24.62
N ARG A 469 1.66 -47.87 -25.93
CA ARG A 469 0.29 -47.95 -26.45
C ARG A 469 -0.16 -49.41 -26.36
N PHE A 470 -1.25 -49.65 -25.65
CA PHE A 470 -1.95 -50.92 -25.63
C PHE A 470 -2.56 -51.12 -27.01
N ASP A 471 -2.10 -52.15 -27.72
CA ASP A 471 -2.88 -52.95 -28.69
C ASP A 471 -1.94 -54.02 -29.26
N ASP A 472 -1.92 -55.20 -28.61
CA ASP A 472 -1.88 -56.51 -29.30
C ASP A 472 -1.79 -57.64 -28.27
N ILE A 473 -2.89 -58.38 -28.12
CA ILE A 473 -2.88 -59.73 -27.56
C ILE A 473 -3.35 -60.67 -28.65
N VAL A 474 -2.39 -61.35 -29.28
CA VAL A 474 -2.65 -62.60 -30.02
C VAL A 474 -2.36 -63.75 -29.08
N THR A 475 -3.32 -64.66 -28.91
CA THR A 475 -3.15 -66.09 -29.20
C THR A 475 -4.40 -66.89 -28.80
N ARG A 476 -5.03 -67.58 -29.77
CA ARG A 476 -5.28 -69.03 -29.66
C ARG A 476 -5.69 -69.71 -30.97
N ALA A 477 -5.11 -70.90 -31.10
CA ALA A 477 -5.31 -72.02 -32.01
C ALA A 477 -6.68 -72.20 -32.70
N GLY A 478 -6.64 -72.65 -33.96
CA GLY A 478 -7.61 -73.64 -34.45
C GLY A 478 -8.55 -73.26 -35.60
N ALA A 479 -8.29 -72.21 -36.36
CA ALA A 479 -8.97 -72.00 -37.65
C ALA A 479 -7.94 -71.67 -38.73
N ALA A 480 -8.16 -72.18 -39.95
CA ALA A 480 -7.45 -71.74 -41.14
C ALA A 480 -7.83 -70.28 -41.38
N PHE A 481 -7.13 -69.37 -40.72
CA PHE A 481 -7.19 -67.96 -41.02
C PHE A 481 -6.30 -67.73 -42.24
N GLU A 482 -6.90 -67.27 -43.33
CA GLU A 482 -6.18 -66.64 -44.43
C GLU A 482 -5.66 -65.28 -43.93
N GLU A 483 -4.68 -65.32 -43.03
CA GLU A 483 -4.04 -64.13 -42.49
C GLU A 483 -2.94 -63.70 -43.46
N ILE A 484 -3.07 -62.52 -44.05
CA ILE A 484 -1.97 -61.87 -44.79
C ILE A 484 -1.12 -61.16 -43.75
N GLN A 485 0.03 -61.75 -43.42
CA GLN A 485 0.98 -61.11 -42.53
C GLN A 485 1.85 -60.10 -43.30
N MET A 486 1.75 -58.82 -42.94
CA MET A 486 2.65 -57.77 -43.43
C MET A 486 3.88 -57.70 -42.52
N ALA A 487 5.05 -58.10 -43.03
CA ALA A 487 6.30 -58.11 -42.26
C ALA A 487 7.37 -57.24 -42.94
N GLY A 488 8.00 -56.35 -42.16
CA GLY A 488 9.04 -55.41 -42.64
C GLY A 488 10.47 -55.96 -42.66
N ASN A 489 10.71 -57.21 -42.26
CA ASN A 489 12.04 -57.81 -42.18
C ASN A 489 12.09 -59.10 -43.02
N GLY A 490 13.17 -59.30 -43.80
CA GLY A 490 13.33 -60.38 -44.78
C GLY A 490 13.38 -61.83 -44.22
N ALA A 491 13.21 -62.01 -42.91
CA ALA A 491 13.12 -63.32 -42.28
C ALA A 491 11.67 -63.85 -42.35
N VAL A 492 11.47 -64.89 -43.16
CA VAL A 492 10.19 -65.61 -43.25
C VAL A 492 9.99 -66.40 -41.95
N ARG A 493 8.82 -66.24 -41.32
CA ARG A 493 8.45 -67.03 -40.13
C ARG A 493 8.29 -68.51 -40.49
N ALA A 494 8.61 -69.41 -39.57
CA ALA A 494 8.41 -70.85 -39.78
C ALA A 494 6.96 -71.14 -40.17
N TYR A 495 6.75 -71.98 -41.21
CA TYR A 495 5.44 -72.32 -41.79
C TYR A 495 4.73 -71.22 -42.59
N TRP A 496 5.40 -70.10 -42.90
CA TRP A 496 4.90 -69.06 -43.79
C TRP A 496 5.58 -69.11 -45.16
N VAL A 497 4.85 -68.74 -46.21
CA VAL A 497 5.33 -68.78 -47.59
C VAL A 497 5.24 -67.38 -48.21
N ARG A 498 6.26 -66.96 -48.97
CA ARG A 498 6.24 -65.64 -49.63
C ARG A 498 5.53 -65.71 -50.97
N LEU A 499 4.68 -64.72 -51.24
CA LEU A 499 3.96 -64.58 -52.50
C LEU A 499 4.78 -63.81 -53.54
N LEU A 500 5.93 -64.36 -53.93
CA LEU A 500 6.87 -63.75 -54.89
C LEU A 500 6.85 -64.44 -56.28
N GLY A 501 5.87 -65.31 -56.53
CA GLY A 501 5.83 -66.09 -57.77
C GLY A 501 6.60 -67.41 -57.75
N ASP A 502 7.19 -67.77 -56.61
CA ASP A 502 7.81 -69.09 -56.41
C ASP A 502 6.76 -70.22 -56.41
N SER A 503 7.19 -71.47 -56.55
CA SER A 503 6.28 -72.62 -56.49
C SER A 503 6.29 -73.30 -55.11
N ILE A 504 5.19 -73.98 -54.79
CA ILE A 504 5.03 -74.83 -53.60
C ILE A 504 4.78 -76.28 -53.99
N GLY A 505 5.37 -77.22 -53.26
CA GLY A 505 5.19 -78.65 -53.49
C GLY A 505 5.85 -79.50 -52.42
N ASN A 506 5.91 -80.81 -52.63
CA ASN A 506 6.57 -81.74 -51.72
C ASN A 506 8.11 -81.63 -51.82
N VAL A 507 8.85 -82.32 -50.93
CA VAL A 507 10.33 -82.30 -50.90
C VAL A 507 10.98 -82.72 -52.23
N GLY A 508 10.33 -83.56 -53.04
CA GLY A 508 10.81 -84.05 -54.34
C GLY A 508 10.35 -83.22 -55.56
N SER A 509 9.59 -82.14 -55.36
CA SER A 509 8.94 -81.37 -56.44
C SER A 509 9.83 -80.32 -57.09
N GLY A 510 11.01 -80.03 -56.54
CA GLY A 510 11.87 -78.93 -57.00
C GLY A 510 11.23 -77.54 -56.85
N ALA A 511 10.22 -77.41 -55.99
CA ALA A 511 9.53 -76.15 -55.72
C ALA A 511 10.37 -75.18 -54.86
N GLY A 512 10.13 -73.87 -55.02
CA GLY A 512 10.80 -72.84 -54.19
C GLY A 512 10.48 -72.98 -52.69
N PHE A 513 9.31 -73.55 -52.39
CA PHE A 513 8.91 -73.96 -51.04
C PHE A 513 8.52 -75.45 -51.05
N ALA A 514 9.51 -76.30 -50.77
CA ALA A 514 9.39 -77.76 -50.79
C ALA A 514 9.57 -78.35 -49.38
N ALA A 515 8.50 -78.88 -48.79
CA ALA A 515 8.55 -79.57 -47.49
C ALA A 515 7.39 -80.55 -47.34
N ALA A 516 7.40 -81.39 -46.30
CA ALA A 516 6.25 -82.26 -45.99
C ALA A 516 5.03 -81.44 -45.48
N TRP A 517 5.28 -80.35 -44.75
CA TRP A 517 4.22 -79.53 -44.16
C TRP A 517 3.42 -78.71 -45.19
N THR A 518 3.91 -78.58 -46.43
CA THR A 518 3.24 -77.78 -47.47
C THR A 518 1.99 -78.45 -48.05
N GLN A 519 1.73 -79.72 -47.73
CA GLN A 519 0.63 -80.49 -48.30
C GLN A 519 -0.74 -79.84 -48.09
N GLN A 520 -1.06 -79.41 -46.87
CA GLN A 520 -2.37 -78.82 -46.56
C GLN A 520 -2.61 -77.52 -47.36
N LEU A 521 -1.58 -76.68 -47.46
CA LEU A 521 -1.64 -75.46 -48.26
C LEU A 521 -1.71 -75.76 -49.76
N PHE A 522 -0.96 -76.76 -50.24
CA PHE A 522 -1.02 -77.22 -51.62
C PHE A 522 -2.44 -77.73 -51.99
N GLU A 523 -3.07 -78.51 -51.11
CA GLU A 523 -4.44 -79.00 -51.30
C GLU A 523 -5.46 -77.86 -51.35
N HIS A 524 -5.32 -76.86 -50.47
CA HIS A 524 -6.15 -75.66 -50.49
C HIS A 524 -5.99 -74.89 -51.81
N LEU A 525 -4.75 -74.59 -52.21
CA LEU A 525 -4.45 -73.89 -53.47
C LEU A 525 -4.91 -74.67 -54.71
N TRP A 526 -4.83 -76.00 -54.67
CA TRP A 526 -5.33 -76.88 -55.74
C TRP A 526 -6.86 -76.83 -55.84
N ALA A 527 -7.57 -76.68 -54.72
CA ALA A 527 -9.02 -76.52 -54.69
C ALA A 527 -9.49 -75.18 -55.28
N LEU A 528 -8.69 -74.11 -55.15
CA LEU A 528 -9.03 -72.77 -55.66
C LEU A 528 -9.17 -72.67 -57.19
N ARG A 529 -8.75 -73.69 -57.95
CA ARG A 529 -8.92 -73.74 -59.42
C ARG A 529 -10.38 -73.60 -59.88
N ALA A 530 -11.34 -73.86 -58.99
CA ALA A 530 -12.77 -73.78 -59.29
C ALA A 530 -13.37 -72.37 -59.14
N VAL A 531 -12.62 -71.39 -58.62
CA VAL A 531 -13.18 -70.09 -58.16
C VAL A 531 -12.49 -68.86 -58.79
N GLY A 532 -11.55 -69.04 -59.74
CA GLY A 532 -10.80 -67.93 -60.36
C GLY A 532 -9.88 -68.37 -61.51
N VAL A 533 -8.87 -67.55 -61.85
CA VAL A 533 -7.82 -67.95 -62.79
C VAL A 533 -6.98 -69.05 -62.12
N PRO A 534 -6.98 -70.30 -62.63
CA PRO A 534 -6.25 -71.39 -61.98
C PRO A 534 -4.77 -71.07 -61.87
N LEU A 535 -4.18 -71.38 -60.71
CA LEU A 535 -2.74 -71.28 -60.56
C LEU A 535 -2.06 -72.27 -61.53
N VAL A 536 -0.87 -71.92 -62.00
CA VAL A 536 -0.15 -72.81 -62.90
C VAL A 536 0.40 -73.98 -62.10
N ILE A 537 0.04 -75.20 -62.49
CA ILE A 537 0.68 -76.41 -61.98
C ILE A 537 1.81 -76.82 -62.92
N GLN A 538 2.95 -77.22 -62.35
CA GLN A 538 4.16 -77.60 -63.08
C GLN A 538 4.60 -79.01 -62.69
N THR A 539 5.30 -79.68 -63.60
CA THR A 539 6.06 -80.90 -63.28
C THR A 539 7.20 -80.58 -62.32
N SER A 540 7.85 -81.62 -61.77
CA SER A 540 9.03 -81.44 -60.91
C SER A 540 10.20 -80.72 -61.61
N ALA A 541 10.25 -80.79 -62.94
CA ALA A 541 11.22 -80.08 -63.78
C ALA A 541 10.81 -78.63 -64.13
N GLY A 542 9.62 -78.19 -63.73
CA GLY A 542 9.15 -76.82 -63.92
C GLY A 542 8.42 -76.51 -65.22
N ALA A 543 8.14 -77.53 -66.04
CA ALA A 543 7.29 -77.36 -67.21
C ALA A 543 5.81 -77.28 -66.79
N ASN A 544 5.06 -76.34 -67.36
CA ASN A 544 3.61 -76.23 -67.13
C ASN A 544 2.92 -77.54 -67.52
N THR A 545 2.00 -77.98 -66.66
CA THR A 545 1.18 -79.17 -66.88
C THR A 545 -0.27 -78.87 -66.49
N THR A 546 -1.15 -79.86 -66.63
CA THR A 546 -2.55 -79.74 -66.24
C THR A 546 -2.79 -80.39 -64.89
N TYR A 547 -3.79 -79.89 -64.17
CA TYR A 547 -4.22 -80.47 -62.90
C TYR A 547 -4.69 -81.92 -63.09
N GLY A 548 -4.25 -82.82 -62.21
CA GLY A 548 -4.61 -84.24 -62.22
C GLY A 548 -5.98 -84.52 -61.59
N ALA A 549 -6.21 -85.78 -61.22
CA ALA A 549 -7.49 -86.23 -60.68
C ALA A 549 -7.77 -85.74 -59.24
N SER A 550 -6.72 -85.47 -58.45
CA SER A 550 -6.85 -84.93 -57.09
C SER A 550 -5.59 -84.17 -56.67
N ALA A 551 -5.72 -83.29 -55.67
CA ALA A 551 -4.60 -82.58 -55.08
C ALA A 551 -3.53 -83.52 -54.51
N ALA A 552 -3.96 -84.57 -53.79
CA ALA A 552 -3.05 -85.55 -53.22
C ALA A 552 -2.27 -86.31 -54.31
N ALA A 553 -2.92 -86.70 -55.42
CA ALA A 553 -2.25 -87.37 -56.54
C ALA A 553 -1.20 -86.47 -57.20
N ASP A 554 -1.52 -85.19 -57.40
CA ASP A 554 -0.58 -84.21 -57.95
C ASP A 554 0.59 -83.94 -57.01
N PHE A 555 0.31 -83.81 -55.71
CA PHE A 555 1.33 -83.61 -54.69
C PHE A 555 2.28 -84.80 -54.57
N THR A 556 1.76 -86.04 -54.59
CA THR A 556 2.60 -87.27 -54.58
C THR A 556 3.37 -87.44 -55.89
N ALA A 557 2.82 -87.00 -57.03
CA ALA A 557 3.50 -87.02 -58.33
C ALA A 557 4.61 -85.96 -58.48
N ASN A 558 5.06 -85.35 -57.38
CA ASN A 558 6.08 -84.28 -57.34
C ASN A 558 5.70 -83.05 -58.19
N ARG A 559 4.40 -82.81 -58.43
CA ARG A 559 3.95 -81.58 -59.08
C ARG A 559 4.03 -80.42 -58.10
N ARG A 560 4.17 -79.22 -58.64
CA ARG A 560 4.28 -77.98 -57.87
C ARG A 560 3.30 -76.94 -58.39
N ILE A 561 2.71 -76.15 -57.50
CA ILE A 561 1.81 -75.05 -57.86
C ILE A 561 2.60 -73.75 -57.78
N VAL A 562 2.57 -72.95 -58.83
CA VAL A 562 3.16 -71.61 -58.83
C VAL A 562 2.28 -70.70 -57.98
N LEU A 563 2.85 -70.08 -56.96
CA LEU A 563 2.16 -69.14 -56.10
C LEU A 563 1.94 -67.82 -56.83
N PRO A 564 0.91 -67.06 -56.44
CA PRO A 564 0.77 -65.67 -56.87
C PRO A 564 2.04 -64.85 -56.65
N ASN A 565 2.33 -63.95 -57.60
CA ASN A 565 3.39 -62.96 -57.46
C ASN A 565 2.78 -61.59 -57.11
N TYR A 566 3.02 -61.11 -55.89
CA TYR A 566 2.59 -59.79 -55.42
C TYR A 566 3.75 -58.79 -55.34
N ALA A 567 4.96 -59.14 -55.77
CA ALA A 567 6.09 -58.22 -55.78
C ALA A 567 5.78 -57.01 -56.69
N GLY A 568 5.97 -55.79 -56.16
CA GLY A 568 5.73 -54.55 -56.90
C GLY A 568 4.27 -54.25 -57.24
N ARG A 569 3.31 -55.01 -56.71
CA ARG A 569 1.87 -54.91 -57.06
C ARG A 569 1.03 -54.43 -55.88
N THR A 570 0.07 -53.57 -56.18
CA THR A 570 -0.97 -53.16 -55.23
C THR A 570 -2.06 -54.24 -55.14
N ILE A 571 -2.47 -54.60 -53.93
CA ILE A 571 -3.55 -55.57 -53.72
C ILE A 571 -4.89 -54.86 -53.93
N ILE A 572 -5.71 -55.38 -54.85
CA ILE A 572 -7.07 -54.88 -55.09
C ILE A 572 -8.13 -55.96 -54.81
N GLY A 573 -9.39 -55.56 -54.64
CA GLY A 573 -10.49 -56.48 -54.36
C GLY A 573 -10.93 -57.28 -55.60
N THR A 574 -11.33 -58.53 -55.41
CA THR A 574 -12.04 -59.33 -56.43
C THR A 574 -13.53 -58.99 -56.50
N GLY A 575 -14.16 -59.29 -57.64
CA GLY A 575 -15.61 -59.19 -57.81
C GLY A 575 -16.06 -58.14 -58.83
N ALA A 576 -17.38 -58.02 -58.99
CA ALA A 576 -18.05 -57.04 -59.84
C ALA A 576 -18.99 -56.20 -58.97
N ASN A 577 -18.94 -54.87 -59.11
CA ASN A 577 -19.88 -53.95 -58.47
C ASN A 577 -20.24 -52.84 -59.48
N SER A 578 -21.40 -52.20 -59.30
CA SER A 578 -21.86 -51.12 -60.18
C SER A 578 -20.80 -50.04 -60.32
N GLY A 579 -20.38 -49.74 -61.56
CA GLY A 579 -19.35 -48.74 -61.86
C GLY A 579 -17.90 -49.23 -61.79
N LEU A 580 -17.65 -50.51 -61.50
CA LEU A 580 -16.30 -51.10 -61.49
C LEU A 580 -16.15 -52.20 -62.54
N THR A 581 -14.92 -52.38 -63.02
CA THR A 581 -14.58 -53.51 -63.91
C THR A 581 -14.41 -54.78 -63.09
N THR A 582 -15.03 -55.88 -63.52
CA THR A 582 -14.95 -57.18 -62.84
C THR A 582 -13.51 -57.70 -62.81
N ARG A 583 -13.01 -58.07 -61.62
CA ARG A 583 -11.67 -58.67 -61.45
C ARG A 583 -11.76 -60.05 -60.82
N SER A 584 -11.16 -61.04 -61.45
CA SER A 584 -11.10 -62.43 -60.96
C SER A 584 -10.00 -62.61 -59.92
N LEU A 585 -10.14 -63.58 -59.01
CA LEU A 585 -9.10 -63.90 -58.03
C LEU A 585 -7.77 -64.22 -58.72
N ASN A 586 -6.69 -63.64 -58.20
CA ASN A 586 -5.33 -63.73 -58.72
C ASN A 586 -5.13 -63.15 -60.14
N GLN A 587 -6.10 -62.39 -60.66
CA GLN A 587 -5.88 -61.61 -61.87
C GLN A 587 -4.85 -60.51 -61.57
N THR A 588 -3.93 -60.29 -62.51
CA THR A 588 -2.92 -59.23 -62.43
C THR A 588 -3.08 -58.28 -63.62
N GLY A 589 -2.72 -57.01 -63.43
CA GLY A 589 -2.71 -56.03 -64.51
C GLY A 589 -2.02 -54.74 -64.08
N GLY A 590 -2.27 -53.66 -64.83
CA GLY A 590 -1.54 -52.41 -64.67
C GLY A 590 -0.15 -52.48 -65.30
N ALA A 591 0.54 -51.35 -65.35
CA ALA A 591 1.86 -51.24 -65.96
C ALA A 591 2.84 -50.62 -64.96
N GLU A 592 4.00 -51.26 -64.76
CA GLU A 592 5.04 -50.77 -63.84
C GLU A 592 5.75 -49.54 -64.42
N THR A 593 5.83 -49.49 -65.75
CA THR A 593 6.17 -48.33 -66.56
C THR A 593 5.18 -48.23 -67.71
N HIS A 594 4.55 -47.06 -67.91
CA HIS A 594 3.60 -46.83 -69.01
C HIS A 594 4.14 -45.74 -69.94
N LEU A 595 4.53 -46.13 -71.15
CA LEU A 595 4.92 -45.21 -72.20
C LEU A 595 3.64 -44.70 -72.88
N LEU A 596 3.36 -43.40 -72.75
CA LEU A 596 2.22 -42.79 -73.46
C LEU A 596 2.41 -42.94 -74.97
N LEU A 597 1.50 -43.66 -75.62
CA LEU A 597 1.50 -43.79 -77.08
C LEU A 597 0.84 -42.56 -77.72
N THR A 598 1.18 -42.25 -78.97
CA THR A 598 0.52 -41.18 -79.75
C THR A 598 -1.01 -41.38 -79.84
N ALA A 599 -1.52 -42.61 -79.72
CA ALA A 599 -2.95 -42.89 -79.65
C ALA A 599 -3.60 -42.48 -78.30
N GLU A 600 -2.80 -42.40 -77.23
CA GLU A 600 -3.20 -41.93 -75.89
C GLU A 600 -2.93 -40.42 -75.69
N MET A 601 -2.31 -39.77 -76.69
CA MET A 601 -2.15 -38.31 -76.79
C MET A 601 -2.98 -37.77 -77.96
N PRO A 602 -4.19 -37.25 -77.71
CA PRO A 602 -5.03 -36.74 -78.79
C PRO A 602 -4.33 -35.63 -79.58
N SER A 603 -4.23 -35.80 -80.91
CA SER A 603 -3.80 -34.71 -81.80
C SER A 603 -4.74 -33.53 -81.58
N HIS A 604 -4.21 -32.43 -81.04
CA HIS A 604 -4.98 -31.21 -80.86
C HIS A 604 -4.26 -30.05 -81.54
N ASN A 605 -5.00 -29.33 -82.36
CA ASN A 605 -4.65 -28.01 -82.82
C ASN A 605 -5.59 -27.01 -82.14
N HIS A 606 -5.16 -25.75 -82.05
CA HIS A 606 -6.02 -24.67 -81.61
C HIS A 606 -6.46 -23.88 -82.83
N GLY A 607 -7.77 -23.90 -83.11
CA GLY A 607 -8.35 -22.99 -84.08
C GLY A 607 -8.28 -21.55 -83.55
N VAL A 608 -7.77 -20.64 -84.37
CA VAL A 608 -7.84 -19.20 -84.13
C VAL A 608 -9.13 -18.71 -84.77
N THR A 609 -10.00 -18.09 -83.98
CA THR A 609 -11.18 -17.40 -84.51
C THR A 609 -10.88 -15.90 -84.51
N ASP A 610 -10.67 -15.35 -85.70
CA ASP A 610 -10.70 -13.91 -85.92
C ASP A 610 -12.10 -13.55 -86.44
N PRO A 611 -12.94 -12.87 -85.65
CA PRO A 611 -14.27 -12.45 -86.10
C PRO A 611 -14.24 -11.45 -87.27
N GLY A 612 -13.05 -10.97 -87.65
CA GLY A 612 -12.87 -9.85 -88.54
C GLY A 612 -13.29 -8.56 -87.87
N HIS A 613 -12.69 -7.46 -88.30
CA HIS A 613 -13.13 -6.11 -87.96
C HIS A 613 -12.97 -5.25 -89.20
N THR A 614 -13.77 -4.19 -89.30
CA THR A 614 -13.75 -3.28 -90.44
C THR A 614 -13.38 -1.88 -89.97
N HIS A 615 -12.61 -1.18 -90.79
CA HIS A 615 -12.40 0.26 -90.66
C HIS A 615 -13.44 0.96 -91.53
N VAL A 616 -14.17 1.92 -90.97
CA VAL A 616 -15.18 2.67 -91.72
C VAL A 616 -14.50 3.82 -92.46
N ALA A 617 -14.61 3.82 -93.79
CA ALA A 617 -14.32 4.99 -94.63
C ALA A 617 -15.58 5.85 -94.74
N ALA A 618 -15.47 7.17 -94.53
CA ALA A 618 -16.61 8.08 -94.70
C ALA A 618 -17.00 8.17 -96.18
N ALA A 619 -18.13 7.59 -96.56
CA ALA A 619 -18.64 7.59 -97.93
C ALA A 619 -19.37 8.90 -98.25
N ALA A 620 -19.10 9.47 -99.42
CA ALA A 620 -19.92 10.55 -99.98
C ALA A 620 -20.75 9.99 -101.14
N ASN A 621 -22.05 9.86 -100.85
CA ASN A 621 -23.18 10.11 -101.75
C ASN A 621 -23.35 9.15 -102.95
N THR A 622 -24.29 8.22 -102.88
CA THR A 622 -25.75 8.42 -103.04
C THR A 622 -26.15 8.42 -104.50
N GLU A 623 -26.69 7.27 -104.92
CA GLU A 623 -27.93 7.07 -105.67
C GLU A 623 -28.12 7.63 -107.09
N GLY A 624 -28.88 6.89 -107.90
CA GLY A 624 -29.28 7.27 -109.25
C GLY A 624 -28.87 6.21 -110.28
N VAL A 625 -29.55 5.08 -110.34
CA VAL A 625 -30.74 4.88 -111.20
C VAL A 625 -30.43 5.05 -112.68
N GLY A 626 -30.73 3.98 -113.43
CA GLY A 626 -31.46 4.15 -114.67
C GLY A 626 -30.62 4.04 -115.95
N GLY A 627 -30.83 2.91 -116.61
CA GLY A 627 -30.69 2.83 -118.05
C GLY A 627 -29.37 2.26 -118.53
N LEU A 628 -29.47 1.69 -119.72
CA LEU A 628 -28.43 1.01 -120.49
C LEU A 628 -28.18 -0.43 -120.01
N LEU A 629 -28.90 -1.41 -120.57
CA LEU A 629 -28.53 -2.02 -121.85
C LEU A 629 -27.14 -2.65 -121.73
N LEU A 630 -27.10 -3.99 -121.77
CA LEU A 630 -25.98 -4.82 -122.19
C LEU A 630 -24.65 -4.52 -121.44
N ALA A 631 -24.04 -5.48 -120.78
CA ALA A 631 -23.41 -6.53 -121.56
C ALA A 631 -23.02 -7.69 -120.65
N ASN A 632 -23.41 -8.87 -121.11
CA ASN A 632 -22.48 -9.93 -121.39
C ASN A 632 -21.15 -9.90 -120.63
N VAL A 633 -20.99 -10.84 -119.69
CA VAL A 633 -19.81 -11.70 -119.74
C VAL A 633 -20.29 -13.15 -119.66
N ASN A 634 -20.80 -13.65 -120.78
CA ASN A 634 -20.58 -15.04 -121.16
C ASN A 634 -20.05 -15.09 -122.60
N THR A 635 -18.86 -15.67 -122.75
CA THR A 635 -18.30 -16.30 -123.96
C THR A 635 -18.25 -15.51 -125.29
N GLY A 636 -17.03 -15.11 -125.68
CA GLY A 636 -16.69 -14.60 -127.03
C GLY A 636 -15.78 -13.37 -126.94
N SER A 637 -14.58 -13.46 -127.53
CA SER A 637 -13.53 -12.43 -127.70
C SER A 637 -13.87 -10.95 -127.33
N GLY A 638 -13.11 -10.41 -126.37
CA GLY A 638 -12.67 -9.00 -126.34
C GLY A 638 -13.57 -7.92 -125.68
N SER A 639 -12.95 -7.21 -124.71
CA SER A 639 -13.16 -5.79 -124.30
C SER A 639 -14.37 -5.42 -123.42
N GLN A 640 -14.33 -4.50 -122.45
CA GLN A 640 -13.32 -3.66 -121.77
C GLN A 640 -14.03 -2.89 -120.61
N SER A 641 -13.25 -2.56 -119.56
CA SER A 641 -13.24 -1.40 -118.62
C SER A 641 -14.49 -0.54 -118.34
N LEU A 642 -14.63 -0.06 -117.10
CA LEU A 642 -15.03 1.31 -116.66
C LEU A 642 -15.15 1.25 -115.11
N PHE A 643 -14.38 1.88 -114.22
CA PHE A 643 -13.40 2.96 -114.23
C PHE A 643 -12.29 2.56 -113.25
N GLN A 644 -11.03 2.40 -113.65
CA GLN A 644 -10.15 3.36 -114.31
C GLN A 644 -9.79 4.55 -113.42
N GLY A 645 -8.66 4.37 -112.74
CA GLY A 645 -7.48 5.23 -112.89
C GLY A 645 -7.69 6.73 -112.73
N GLY A 646 -7.22 7.26 -111.61
CA GLY A 646 -7.00 8.69 -111.49
C GLY A 646 -6.72 9.08 -110.04
N THR A 647 -5.51 9.57 -109.80
CA THR A 647 -5.04 10.21 -108.57
C THR A 647 -6.07 11.16 -107.96
N ASN A 648 -6.55 10.90 -106.74
CA ASN A 648 -6.29 11.76 -105.58
C ASN A 648 -7.11 11.42 -104.34
N ALA A 649 -6.49 11.72 -103.19
CA ALA A 649 -7.01 11.88 -101.85
C ALA A 649 -7.36 10.59 -101.08
N GLY A 650 -6.37 10.10 -100.32
CA GLY A 650 -6.63 9.26 -99.15
C GLY A 650 -7.63 9.96 -98.23
N VAL A 651 -8.81 9.35 -98.16
CA VAL A 651 -9.87 9.58 -97.18
C VAL A 651 -9.36 9.08 -95.82
N PRO A 652 -9.42 9.87 -94.73
CA PRO A 652 -9.05 9.38 -93.41
C PRO A 652 -9.97 8.23 -92.99
N VAL A 653 -9.40 7.08 -92.60
CA VAL A 653 -10.11 5.95 -91.97
C VAL A 653 -9.67 5.82 -90.50
N ALA A 654 -10.62 5.64 -89.59
CA ALA A 654 -10.38 5.57 -88.14
C ALA A 654 -9.81 4.21 -87.70
N SER A 655 -9.11 4.15 -86.56
CA SER A 655 -8.56 2.91 -85.99
C SER A 655 -9.62 2.05 -85.29
N SER A 656 -9.50 0.72 -85.40
CA SER A 656 -10.31 -0.27 -84.66
C SER A 656 -9.43 -1.46 -84.28
N ILE A 657 -9.69 -2.07 -83.12
CA ILE A 657 -8.93 -3.21 -82.55
C ILE A 657 -9.68 -4.54 -82.78
N THR A 658 -8.94 -5.66 -82.96
CA THR A 658 -9.49 -6.97 -83.33
C THR A 658 -9.68 -7.88 -82.11
N GLY A 659 -10.86 -8.50 -81.98
CA GLY A 659 -11.23 -9.37 -80.85
C GLY A 659 -10.83 -10.84 -81.04
N ILE A 660 -9.62 -11.11 -81.53
CA ILE A 660 -9.16 -12.46 -81.87
C ILE A 660 -8.99 -13.32 -80.60
N THR A 661 -9.46 -14.57 -80.63
CA THR A 661 -9.30 -15.55 -79.53
C THR A 661 -8.89 -16.94 -80.03
N THR A 662 -8.28 -17.75 -79.16
CA THR A 662 -7.89 -19.15 -79.41
C THR A 662 -8.73 -20.13 -78.58
N ASN A 663 -9.29 -21.17 -79.22
CA ASN A 663 -10.18 -22.11 -78.55
C ASN A 663 -9.40 -23.15 -77.74
N ASN A 664 -9.96 -23.69 -76.66
CA ASN A 664 -9.37 -24.82 -75.91
C ASN A 664 -9.76 -26.16 -76.58
N ASN A 665 -8.81 -27.05 -76.90
CA ASN A 665 -9.08 -28.30 -77.63
C ASN A 665 -8.30 -29.51 -77.08
N GLY A 666 -9.01 -30.64 -76.89
CA GLY A 666 -8.49 -31.96 -76.51
C GLY A 666 -9.61 -33.00 -76.69
N SER A 667 -9.31 -34.27 -77.02
CA SER A 667 -10.37 -35.23 -77.39
C SER A 667 -11.23 -35.75 -76.23
N GLY A 668 -10.77 -35.61 -74.99
CA GLY A 668 -11.48 -36.12 -73.80
C GLY A 668 -11.50 -37.66 -73.66
N THR A 669 -10.72 -38.40 -74.44
CA THR A 669 -10.62 -39.87 -74.30
C THR A 669 -9.81 -40.28 -73.06
N ALA A 670 -10.31 -41.26 -72.30
CA ALA A 670 -9.63 -41.79 -71.12
C ALA A 670 -8.41 -42.66 -71.50
N HIS A 671 -7.32 -42.57 -70.72
CA HIS A 671 -6.16 -43.47 -70.80
C HIS A 671 -6.02 -44.27 -69.50
N ASN A 672 -5.33 -45.41 -69.57
CA ASN A 672 -5.16 -46.28 -68.41
C ASN A 672 -4.15 -45.68 -67.42
N ASN A 673 -4.58 -45.49 -66.16
CA ASN A 673 -3.75 -44.89 -65.10
C ASN A 673 -3.70 -45.78 -63.83
N MET A 674 -3.72 -47.11 -64.01
CA MET A 674 -3.60 -48.04 -62.89
C MET A 674 -2.16 -48.57 -62.75
N SER A 675 -1.59 -48.41 -61.56
CA SER A 675 -0.33 -49.04 -61.12
C SER A 675 -0.41 -50.57 -61.22
N PRO A 676 0.72 -51.31 -61.23
CA PRO A 676 0.69 -52.77 -61.19
C PRO A 676 -0.16 -53.27 -60.03
N TRP A 677 -1.05 -54.23 -60.28
CA TRP A 677 -1.98 -54.74 -59.28
C TRP A 677 -2.20 -56.25 -59.39
N ALA A 678 -2.66 -56.85 -58.30
CA ALA A 678 -3.10 -58.23 -58.21
C ALA A 678 -4.36 -58.33 -57.33
N ALA A 679 -5.34 -59.15 -57.72
CA ALA A 679 -6.65 -59.20 -57.07
C ALA A 679 -6.77 -60.30 -56.00
N LEU A 680 -7.19 -59.92 -54.78
CA LEU A 680 -7.53 -60.78 -53.64
C LEU A 680 -8.95 -60.52 -53.14
N GLN A 681 -9.53 -61.49 -52.44
CA GLN A 681 -10.79 -61.30 -51.76
C GLN A 681 -10.56 -60.67 -50.39
N TYR A 682 -11.25 -59.57 -50.09
CA TYR A 682 -11.31 -59.00 -48.75
C TYR A 682 -12.54 -59.56 -48.02
N GLN A 683 -12.33 -60.14 -46.84
CA GLN A 683 -13.38 -60.67 -45.98
C GLN A 683 -13.25 -60.05 -44.59
N ILE A 684 -14.37 -59.76 -43.94
CA ILE A 684 -14.43 -59.30 -42.55
C ILE A 684 -15.06 -60.41 -41.73
N PHE A 685 -14.39 -60.83 -40.66
CA PHE A 685 -14.94 -61.81 -39.72
C PHE A 685 -16.13 -61.19 -38.97
N ALA A 686 -17.31 -61.79 -39.10
CA ALA A 686 -18.55 -61.31 -38.50
C ALA A 686 -19.03 -62.15 -37.30
N GLY A 687 -18.18 -63.01 -36.74
CA GLY A 687 -18.52 -63.83 -35.57
C GLY A 687 -18.37 -63.07 -34.26
N PHE A 688 -19.30 -63.30 -33.33
CA PHE A 688 -19.12 -62.94 -31.92
C PHE A 688 -18.38 -64.08 -31.21
N VAL A 689 -17.26 -63.79 -30.55
CA VAL A 689 -16.64 -64.72 -29.61
C VAL A 689 -17.27 -64.43 -28.26
N GLU A 690 -18.20 -65.28 -27.80
CA GLU A 690 -18.59 -65.28 -26.38
C GLU A 690 -17.34 -65.62 -25.56
N VAL A 691 -17.04 -64.77 -24.58
CA VAL A 691 -15.80 -64.74 -23.78
C VAL A 691 -15.74 -65.90 -22.80
#